data_AF-A0A5C5X3C3-F1
#
_entry.id   AF-A0A5C5X3C3-F1
#
_cell.length_a   1.000
_cell.length_b   1.000
_cell.length_c   1.000
_cell.angle_alpha   90.00
_cell.angle_beta   90.00
_cell.angle_gamma   90.00
#
_symmetry.space_group_name_H-M   'P 1'
#
loop_
_entity.id
_entity.type
_entity.pdbx_description
1 polymer ?
#
loop_
_entity_poly.entity_id
_entity_poly.type
_entity_poly.pdbx_seq_one_letter_code
_entity_poly.pdbx_strand_id
1 'polypeptide(L)'
;MSAEQLHASASRPLVVGIGASVDGVDAICELLSALGESPVLAVLIAGQLESEGFANLASKIADATSMKVVKVRQPEPLSGNTVYLSGKNDGLRSSTDEVLSGPAEEAGNSGVIDQLFHSIALSHGDHGVGVVLAGLGSDGALGLKEISDFGGVTFAQSQATADSEGIPRSAADIGIADHVLAPEEIAAELLKYRRHFVDIERDGRAIHLHEEVRDSLPDLCEALQQATGHDFQHYKSSTLIRRIQRRIHVLKLNTADEYLGYVQHHSEEAQVLFRELLIGVTSFFRDPDAFEALRTEVIPSLFEGRSPEDPVRIWVAGCANGSEAYSMAILCQEVLRETNSTCRVQIFATDIDSRALNIARNGVYPLGIAEQVSPERLKRFFVRRGNQFHVCKEVRDHVLFSSHNLISDPPFSRMDLISCRNLLIYLGSHLQEKLFSVFHYSLRPGGYLFLGPSESMTSHGDLFRSVSVKHRISQRKGASTRPTPTSRAPSVENSSQRSSREGTEHPVDLTEMAQRIVLDEFAPKYAVIDEYGQILNHSADLEKYVKFQFGDFHNNLVKIVDSNLRIGVRSLLKEAVETSRKVQRDDLSLRNGDLIQRMMLTVQPMPRLGESEPIYLVVFHEIGLPATLNDADNSHSRPESEADSLIFHLERELESTRFDLDRSLQDMEAANEELKSSNEELLSMNEELQSANEELEASKEEIREGSLALQRANTDLENLLRSTQIAAVFLDEDLNVRSFTPAIKEIYSLLSTDVGRPLERFVPLVDDMPKLSDFRQIEEEGVVEHTIVAESLSGILFML
;
A
#
# COMPACT_ATOMS: atom_id res chain seq x y z
N MET A 1 17.08 -46.63 -8.17
CA MET A 1 17.95 -45.46 -7.95
C MET A 1 18.63 -45.64 -6.60
N SER A 2 19.96 -45.63 -6.56
CA SER A 2 20.76 -45.87 -5.36
C SER A 2 20.69 -44.69 -4.39
N ALA A 3 20.85 -44.97 -3.10
CA ALA A 3 20.82 -44.01 -1.99
C ALA A 3 21.86 -42.87 -2.09
N GLU A 4 22.76 -42.90 -3.07
CA GLU A 4 23.71 -41.82 -3.38
C GLU A 4 23.10 -40.68 -4.23
N GLN A 5 21.96 -40.90 -4.90
CA GLN A 5 21.29 -39.83 -5.66
C GLN A 5 20.38 -38.92 -4.81
N LEU A 6 20.20 -39.24 -3.51
CA LEU A 6 19.47 -38.40 -2.56
C LEU A 6 20.38 -37.36 -1.87
N HIS A 7 21.70 -37.36 -2.12
CA HIS A 7 22.68 -36.48 -1.46
C HIS A 7 23.21 -35.31 -2.32
N ALA A 8 22.58 -34.99 -3.46
CA ALA A 8 23.02 -33.91 -4.34
C ALA A 8 21.90 -32.88 -4.66
N SER A 9 21.06 -32.53 -3.69
CA SER A 9 20.40 -31.23 -3.70
C SER A 9 21.45 -30.20 -3.26
N ALA A 10 22.11 -29.54 -4.21
CA ALA A 10 22.99 -28.43 -3.88
C ALA A 10 22.12 -27.34 -3.23
N SER A 11 22.32 -27.10 -1.93
CA SER A 11 21.67 -26.00 -1.20
C SER A 11 21.87 -24.71 -1.98
N ARG A 12 20.79 -23.94 -2.21
CA ARG A 12 20.88 -22.65 -2.89
C ARG A 12 21.94 -21.78 -2.20
N PRO A 13 22.84 -21.12 -2.96
CA PRO A 13 23.84 -20.25 -2.36
C PRO A 13 23.15 -19.02 -1.76
N LEU A 14 23.69 -18.51 -0.64
CA LEU A 14 23.28 -17.22 -0.10
C LEU A 14 23.86 -16.13 -0.99
N VAL A 15 22.99 -15.23 -1.48
CA VAL A 15 23.38 -14.21 -2.46
C VAL A 15 23.64 -12.89 -1.74
N VAL A 16 24.90 -12.47 -1.71
CA VAL A 16 25.35 -11.27 -1.01
C VAL A 16 25.61 -10.17 -2.03
N GLY A 17 24.71 -9.19 -2.11
CA GLY A 17 24.94 -7.95 -2.83
C GLY A 17 25.78 -6.99 -2.00
N ILE A 18 26.88 -6.48 -2.54
CA ILE A 18 27.71 -5.46 -1.92
C ILE A 18 27.62 -4.18 -2.74
N GLY A 19 27.18 -3.10 -2.11
CA GLY A 19 27.19 -1.74 -2.63
C GLY A 19 28.30 -0.92 -1.99
N ALA A 20 29.15 -0.29 -2.80
CA ALA A 20 30.16 0.64 -2.32
C ALA A 20 30.41 1.76 -3.35
N SER A 21 30.87 2.93 -2.91
CA SER A 21 31.28 4.01 -3.83
C SER A 21 32.79 3.97 -4.12
N VAL A 22 33.31 4.98 -4.83
CA VAL A 22 34.72 5.10 -5.28
C VAL A 22 35.75 4.83 -4.17
N ASP A 23 35.47 5.22 -2.92
CA ASP A 23 36.41 5.08 -1.79
C ASP A 23 36.23 3.77 -0.99
N GLY A 24 35.24 2.93 -1.32
CA GLY A 24 34.90 1.73 -0.54
C GLY A 24 35.69 0.47 -0.89
N VAL A 25 36.72 0.57 -1.74
CA VAL A 25 37.49 -0.59 -2.24
C VAL A 25 38.22 -1.31 -1.12
N ASP A 26 38.82 -0.58 -0.19
CA ASP A 26 39.59 -1.18 0.90
C ASP A 26 38.66 -1.95 1.87
N ALA A 27 37.47 -1.39 2.16
CA ALA A 27 36.44 -2.07 2.94
C ALA A 27 35.91 -3.36 2.26
N ILE A 28 35.78 -3.36 0.92
CA ILE A 28 35.43 -4.57 0.16
C ILE A 28 36.52 -5.63 0.34
N CYS A 29 37.80 -5.25 0.20
CA CYS A 29 38.92 -6.17 0.35
C CYS A 29 38.98 -6.77 1.76
N GLU A 30 38.82 -5.95 2.81
CA GLU A 30 38.78 -6.41 4.21
C GLU A 30 37.67 -7.42 4.44
N LEU A 31 36.44 -7.13 3.97
CA LEU A 31 35.30 -8.03 4.06
C LEU A 31 35.57 -9.36 3.34
N LEU A 32 36.05 -9.31 2.10
CA LEU A 32 36.30 -10.50 1.28
C LEU A 32 37.46 -11.35 1.82
N SER A 33 38.50 -10.73 2.37
CA SER A 33 39.60 -11.43 3.05
C SER A 33 39.10 -12.17 4.30
N ALA A 34 38.20 -11.55 5.07
CA ALA A 34 37.62 -12.17 6.27
C ALA A 34 36.63 -13.29 5.94
N LEU A 35 35.99 -13.28 4.77
CA LEU A 35 35.07 -14.34 4.31
C LEU A 35 35.78 -15.65 3.90
N GLY A 36 37.04 -15.58 3.47
CA GLY A 36 37.84 -16.75 3.09
C GLY A 36 37.23 -17.63 1.97
N GLU A 37 37.55 -18.92 1.94
CA GLU A 37 36.88 -19.88 1.04
C GLU A 37 35.49 -20.21 1.59
N SER A 38 34.46 -19.74 0.89
CA SER A 38 33.07 -19.93 1.27
C SER A 38 32.30 -20.56 0.11
N PRO A 39 32.23 -21.91 0.04
CA PRO A 39 31.70 -22.63 -1.12
C PRO A 39 30.21 -22.38 -1.41
N VAL A 40 29.52 -21.68 -0.52
CA VAL A 40 28.06 -21.52 -0.51
C VAL A 40 27.63 -20.05 -0.55
N LEU A 41 28.57 -19.11 -0.67
CA LEU A 41 28.28 -17.69 -0.87
C LEU A 41 28.50 -17.30 -2.33
N ALA A 42 27.52 -16.60 -2.90
CA ALA A 42 27.67 -15.89 -4.17
C ALA A 42 27.68 -14.39 -3.88
N VAL A 43 28.77 -13.70 -4.22
CA VAL A 43 28.95 -12.28 -3.88
C VAL A 43 28.84 -11.46 -5.15
N LEU A 44 27.93 -10.48 -5.21
CA LEU A 44 27.75 -9.58 -6.34
C LEU A 44 28.14 -8.18 -5.90
N ILE A 45 29.05 -7.52 -6.62
CA ILE A 45 29.56 -6.19 -6.23
C ILE A 45 29.16 -5.15 -7.26
N ALA A 46 28.40 -4.14 -6.83
CA ALA A 46 28.00 -2.99 -7.64
C ALA A 46 28.55 -1.68 -7.05
N GLY A 47 28.98 -0.76 -7.92
CA GLY A 47 29.44 0.58 -7.53
C GLY A 47 29.74 1.49 -8.72
N GLN A 48 29.63 2.80 -8.52
CA GLN A 48 30.14 3.82 -9.45
C GLN A 48 31.65 3.96 -9.23
N LEU A 49 32.46 3.33 -10.09
CA LEU A 49 33.91 3.33 -9.99
C LEU A 49 34.51 4.10 -11.18
N GLU A 50 35.33 5.13 -10.92
CA GLU A 50 35.96 5.91 -11.97
C GLU A 50 36.92 5.07 -12.85
N SER A 51 37.03 5.50 -14.11
CA SER A 51 37.64 4.82 -15.26
C SER A 51 39.03 4.19 -15.08
N GLU A 52 39.86 4.72 -14.17
CA GLU A 52 41.25 4.26 -14.00
C GLU A 52 41.40 3.19 -12.88
N GLY A 53 40.41 3.04 -12.00
CA GLY A 53 40.45 2.08 -10.88
C GLY A 53 39.98 0.66 -11.22
N PHE A 54 39.14 0.48 -12.24
CA PHE A 54 38.42 -0.78 -12.48
C PHE A 54 39.32 -1.97 -12.89
N ALA A 55 40.37 -1.72 -13.69
CA ALA A 55 41.31 -2.77 -14.09
C ALA A 55 42.16 -3.25 -12.89
N ASN A 56 42.49 -2.34 -11.98
CA ASN A 56 43.18 -2.66 -10.72
C ASN A 56 42.24 -3.24 -9.65
N LEU A 57 40.93 -3.00 -9.74
CA LEU A 57 39.95 -3.50 -8.77
C LEU A 57 39.80 -5.02 -8.86
N ALA A 58 39.64 -5.56 -10.07
CA ALA A 58 39.51 -6.99 -10.25
C ALA A 58 40.77 -7.75 -9.78
N SER A 59 41.97 -7.18 -9.99
CA SER A 59 43.21 -7.76 -9.48
C SER A 59 43.34 -7.61 -7.96
N LYS A 60 43.02 -6.43 -7.39
CA LYS A 60 43.04 -6.21 -5.93
C LYS A 60 42.07 -7.15 -5.20
N ILE A 61 40.86 -7.32 -5.74
CA ILE A 61 39.87 -8.23 -5.18
C ILE A 61 40.37 -9.68 -5.31
N ALA A 62 40.90 -10.08 -6.47
CA ALA A 62 41.45 -11.41 -6.67
C ALA A 62 42.65 -11.72 -5.74
N ASP A 63 43.44 -10.71 -5.38
CA ASP A 63 44.53 -10.87 -4.40
C ASP A 63 44.01 -10.95 -2.96
N ALA A 64 42.86 -10.34 -2.67
CA ALA A 64 42.25 -10.28 -1.34
C ALA A 64 41.33 -11.47 -1.00
N THR A 65 40.93 -12.30 -1.98
CA THR A 65 40.04 -13.45 -1.75
C THR A 65 40.51 -14.72 -2.44
N SER A 66 40.21 -15.86 -1.83
CA SER A 66 40.36 -17.19 -2.44
C SER A 66 39.14 -17.61 -3.29
N MET A 67 38.07 -16.81 -3.30
CA MET A 67 36.88 -17.03 -4.13
C MET A 67 37.17 -16.78 -5.61
N LYS A 68 36.43 -17.45 -6.50
CA LYS A 68 36.56 -17.26 -7.96
C LYS A 68 36.02 -15.88 -8.35
N VAL A 69 36.85 -15.01 -8.90
CA VAL A 69 36.41 -13.68 -9.40
C VAL A 69 36.00 -13.77 -10.87
N VAL A 70 34.76 -13.41 -11.18
CA VAL A 70 34.18 -13.45 -12.53
C VAL A 70 33.71 -12.05 -12.93
N LYS A 71 34.15 -11.58 -14.10
CA LYS A 71 33.64 -10.34 -14.70
C LYS A 71 32.46 -10.68 -15.61
N VAL A 72 31.25 -10.26 -15.22
CA VAL A 72 30.03 -10.58 -15.94
C VAL A 72 29.95 -9.70 -17.20
N ARG A 73 29.92 -10.34 -18.36
CA ARG A 73 29.72 -9.69 -19.67
C ARG A 73 28.56 -10.30 -20.46
N GLN A 74 28.18 -11.50 -20.10
CA GLN A 74 27.06 -12.28 -20.60
C GLN A 74 26.38 -12.93 -19.39
N PRO A 75 25.17 -13.49 -19.53
CA PRO A 75 24.55 -14.26 -18.45
C PRO A 75 25.51 -15.35 -17.95
N GLU A 76 25.83 -15.31 -16.66
CA GLU A 76 26.71 -16.29 -16.00
C GLU A 76 25.91 -17.07 -14.94
N PRO A 77 26.09 -18.39 -14.81
CA PRO A 77 25.36 -19.17 -13.83
C PRO A 77 25.75 -18.75 -12.40
N LEU A 78 24.74 -18.60 -11.54
CA LEU A 78 24.92 -18.26 -10.13
C LEU A 78 25.53 -19.46 -9.39
N SER A 79 26.76 -19.30 -8.91
CA SER A 79 27.55 -20.36 -8.29
C SER A 79 28.10 -19.88 -6.95
N GLY A 80 28.08 -20.77 -5.96
CA GLY A 80 28.78 -20.52 -4.69
C GLY A 80 30.30 -20.40 -4.90
N ASN A 81 31.00 -19.84 -3.92
CA ASN A 81 32.42 -19.51 -3.96
C ASN A 81 32.82 -18.51 -5.06
N THR A 82 31.90 -17.68 -5.55
CA THR A 82 32.14 -16.82 -6.71
C THR A 82 31.84 -15.36 -6.39
N VAL A 83 32.74 -14.45 -6.78
CA VAL A 83 32.58 -12.99 -6.73
C VAL A 83 32.32 -12.48 -8.14
N TYR A 84 31.16 -11.86 -8.34
CA TYR A 84 30.73 -11.30 -9.62
C TYR A 84 30.92 -9.79 -9.65
N LEU A 85 31.59 -9.30 -10.70
CA LEU A 85 31.89 -7.90 -10.93
C LEU A 85 31.22 -7.38 -12.21
N SER A 86 30.72 -6.15 -12.17
CA SER A 86 30.03 -5.51 -13.29
C SER A 86 30.96 -5.05 -14.43
N GLY A 87 30.38 -4.64 -15.56
CA GLY A 87 31.07 -3.92 -16.63
C GLY A 87 31.27 -2.43 -16.32
N LYS A 88 32.01 -1.71 -17.18
CA LYS A 88 32.14 -0.23 -17.06
C LYS A 88 30.76 0.39 -17.37
N ASN A 89 30.19 1.13 -16.41
CA ASN A 89 28.86 1.74 -16.49
C ASN A 89 27.67 0.75 -16.60
N ASP A 90 27.90 -0.54 -16.40
CA ASP A 90 26.83 -1.54 -16.39
C ASP A 90 26.40 -1.83 -14.95
N GLY A 91 25.09 -2.03 -14.76
CA GLY A 91 24.53 -2.57 -13.53
C GLY A 91 24.56 -4.08 -13.51
N LEU A 92 24.68 -4.67 -12.31
CA LEU A 92 24.48 -6.10 -12.10
C LEU A 92 23.03 -6.36 -11.68
N ARG A 93 22.49 -7.46 -12.17
CA ARG A 93 21.19 -7.99 -11.74
C ARG A 93 21.32 -9.47 -11.47
N SER A 94 20.64 -9.96 -10.44
CA SER A 94 20.54 -11.38 -10.14
C SER A 94 19.16 -11.91 -10.50
N SER A 95 19.14 -12.99 -11.27
CA SER A 95 17.99 -13.88 -11.47
C SER A 95 18.14 -15.11 -10.56
N THR A 96 17.13 -16.00 -10.56
CA THR A 96 17.10 -17.21 -9.72
C THR A 96 18.34 -18.09 -9.91
N ASP A 97 18.80 -18.25 -11.15
CA ASP A 97 19.90 -19.17 -11.50
C ASP A 97 21.08 -18.48 -12.21
N GLU A 98 20.98 -17.19 -12.53
CA GLU A 98 21.96 -16.46 -13.36
C GLU A 98 22.23 -15.05 -12.83
N VAL A 99 23.44 -14.55 -13.13
CA VAL A 99 23.85 -13.15 -12.93
C VAL A 99 23.96 -12.48 -14.30
N LEU A 100 23.29 -11.35 -14.43
CA LEU A 100 23.20 -10.56 -15.66
C LEU A 100 23.95 -9.24 -15.49
N SER A 101 24.60 -8.80 -16.57
CA SER A 101 25.16 -7.44 -16.68
C SER A 101 24.50 -6.75 -17.86
N GLY A 102 24.08 -5.51 -17.66
CA GLY A 102 23.49 -4.70 -18.72
C GLY A 102 23.52 -3.21 -18.38
N PRO A 103 23.26 -2.34 -19.37
CA PRO A 103 23.09 -0.92 -19.10
C PRO A 103 21.95 -0.77 -18.09
N ALA A 104 22.11 0.12 -17.11
CA ALA A 104 21.01 0.50 -16.24
C ALA A 104 19.83 0.94 -17.14
N GLU A 105 18.73 0.16 -17.15
CA GLU A 105 17.56 0.51 -17.98
C GLU A 105 17.09 1.93 -17.65
N GLU A 106 16.47 2.59 -18.64
CA GLU A 106 15.75 3.88 -18.50
C GLU A 106 14.52 3.79 -17.55
N ALA A 107 14.53 2.87 -16.58
CA ALA A 107 13.61 2.84 -15.46
C ALA A 107 14.06 3.90 -14.43
N GLY A 108 13.63 5.14 -14.69
CA GLY A 108 13.74 6.35 -13.88
C GLY A 108 14.63 6.33 -12.63
N ASN A 109 15.70 7.15 -12.64
CA ASN A 109 16.41 7.69 -11.47
C ASN A 109 16.89 6.73 -10.34
N SER A 110 16.74 5.41 -10.46
CA SER A 110 17.24 4.44 -9.48
C SER A 110 18.72 4.13 -9.75
N GLY A 111 19.56 4.29 -8.72
CA GLY A 111 21.00 4.07 -8.82
C GLY A 111 21.38 2.60 -9.04
N VAL A 112 22.67 2.36 -9.31
CA VAL A 112 23.19 1.05 -9.73
C VAL A 112 23.15 0.04 -8.58
N ILE A 113 23.35 0.52 -7.35
CA ILE A 113 23.31 -0.30 -6.14
C ILE A 113 21.86 -0.67 -5.81
N ASP A 114 20.94 0.29 -5.90
CA ASP A 114 19.51 0.04 -5.70
C ASP A 114 18.97 -1.01 -6.69
N GLN A 115 19.35 -0.93 -7.98
CA GLN A 115 18.93 -1.93 -8.98
C GLN A 115 19.47 -3.34 -8.68
N LEU A 116 20.73 -3.46 -8.23
CA LEU A 116 21.28 -4.75 -7.82
C LEU A 116 20.47 -5.33 -6.66
N PHE A 117 20.29 -4.55 -5.60
CA PHE A 117 19.57 -5.00 -4.42
C PHE A 117 18.10 -5.30 -4.72
N HIS A 118 17.44 -4.52 -5.57
CA HIS A 118 16.09 -4.81 -6.07
C HIS A 118 16.02 -6.19 -6.73
N SER A 119 16.96 -6.51 -7.62
CA SER A 119 16.99 -7.80 -8.30
C SER A 119 17.26 -8.97 -7.33
N ILE A 120 18.11 -8.75 -6.31
CA ILE A 120 18.37 -9.75 -5.27
C ILE A 120 17.13 -9.97 -4.42
N ALA A 121 16.45 -8.91 -4.00
CA ALA A 121 15.23 -8.97 -3.22
C ALA A 121 14.14 -9.78 -3.93
N LEU A 122 13.90 -9.49 -5.22
CA LEU A 122 12.89 -10.18 -6.03
C LEU A 122 13.21 -11.65 -6.29
N SER A 123 14.47 -11.97 -6.62
CA SER A 123 14.85 -13.31 -7.07
C SER A 123 15.18 -14.27 -5.93
N HIS A 124 15.69 -13.77 -4.81
CA HIS A 124 16.26 -14.59 -3.73
C HIS A 124 15.56 -14.46 -2.39
N GLY A 125 14.70 -13.45 -2.17
CA GLY A 125 13.89 -13.36 -0.96
C GLY A 125 14.71 -13.36 0.34
N ASP A 126 14.43 -14.35 1.19
CA ASP A 126 15.10 -14.63 2.47
C ASP A 126 16.57 -15.10 2.33
N HIS A 127 16.97 -15.55 1.14
CA HIS A 127 18.36 -15.88 0.80
C HIS A 127 19.15 -14.68 0.27
N GLY A 128 18.50 -13.54 0.11
CA GLY A 128 19.14 -12.28 -0.29
C GLY A 128 19.79 -11.58 0.89
N VAL A 129 21.02 -11.10 0.70
CA VAL A 129 21.73 -10.27 1.67
C VAL A 129 22.21 -9.00 1.00
N GLY A 130 21.96 -7.87 1.65
CA GLY A 130 22.45 -6.57 1.20
C GLY A 130 23.51 -6.03 2.14
N VAL A 131 24.65 -5.64 1.61
CA VAL A 131 25.75 -5.05 2.38
C VAL A 131 26.11 -3.71 1.77
N VAL A 132 26.09 -2.65 2.56
CA VAL A 132 26.56 -1.34 2.11
C VAL A 132 27.82 -0.94 2.87
N LEU A 133 28.87 -0.66 2.11
CA LEU A 133 30.18 -0.24 2.60
C LEU A 133 30.45 1.22 2.25
N ALA A 134 31.51 1.79 2.84
CA ALA A 134 31.87 3.21 2.78
C ALA A 134 31.64 3.86 1.40
N GLY A 135 31.03 5.06 1.44
CA GLY A 135 30.79 5.85 0.25
C GLY A 135 29.85 7.05 0.39
N LEU A 136 29.94 7.99 -0.55
CA LEU A 136 29.10 9.20 -0.65
C LEU A 136 27.88 8.93 -1.56
N GLY A 137 26.65 9.04 -1.03
CA GLY A 137 25.43 8.89 -1.84
C GLY A 137 24.19 8.46 -1.05
N SER A 138 23.06 8.29 -1.74
CA SER A 138 21.85 7.61 -1.24
C SER A 138 21.53 6.31 -1.98
N ASP A 139 22.23 6.04 -3.09
CA ASP A 139 22.13 4.81 -3.86
C ASP A 139 22.50 3.59 -2.99
N GLY A 140 21.55 2.65 -2.86
CA GLY A 140 21.62 1.46 -2.03
C GLY A 140 20.67 1.48 -0.82
N ALA A 141 20.16 2.63 -0.39
CA ALA A 141 19.23 2.69 0.74
C ALA A 141 17.84 2.13 0.40
N LEU A 142 17.32 2.43 -0.80
CA LEU A 142 16.03 1.90 -1.27
C LEU A 142 16.14 0.40 -1.50
N GLY A 143 17.20 -0.04 -2.16
CA GLY A 143 17.47 -1.44 -2.44
C GLY A 143 17.72 -2.27 -1.18
N LEU A 144 18.47 -1.75 -0.19
CA LEU A 144 18.62 -2.42 1.11
C LEU A 144 17.26 -2.61 1.77
N LYS A 145 16.41 -1.59 1.71
CA LYS A 145 15.05 -1.71 2.23
C LYS A 145 14.24 -2.74 1.46
N GLU A 146 14.42 -2.86 0.16
CA GLU A 146 13.75 -3.90 -0.61
C GLU A 146 14.25 -5.31 -0.23
N ILE A 147 15.55 -5.50 -0.01
CA ILE A 147 16.08 -6.78 0.51
C ILE A 147 15.46 -7.12 1.86
N SER A 148 15.50 -6.17 2.80
CA SER A 148 14.79 -6.27 4.09
C SER A 148 13.31 -6.58 3.86
N ASP A 149 12.71 -5.90 2.89
CA ASP A 149 11.31 -6.03 2.62
C ASP A 149 10.99 -7.44 2.15
N PHE A 150 11.83 -8.08 1.35
CA PHE A 150 11.68 -9.44 0.85
C PHE A 150 12.12 -10.56 1.81
N GLY A 151 12.53 -10.21 3.04
CA GLY A 151 12.90 -11.17 4.09
C GLY A 151 14.41 -11.39 4.24
N GLY A 152 15.22 -10.74 3.41
CA GLY A 152 16.68 -10.81 3.45
C GLY A 152 17.30 -9.97 4.57
N VAL A 153 18.59 -10.17 4.82
CA VAL A 153 19.33 -9.48 5.90
C VAL A 153 20.16 -8.33 5.34
N THR A 154 20.25 -7.24 6.09
CA THR A 154 20.93 -6.01 5.68
C THR A 154 22.05 -5.63 6.64
N PHE A 155 23.19 -5.25 6.07
CA PHE A 155 24.38 -4.83 6.80
C PHE A 155 24.84 -3.45 6.33
N ALA A 156 25.32 -2.63 7.27
CA ALA A 156 26.01 -1.39 6.97
C ALA A 156 27.34 -1.33 7.71
N GLN A 157 28.35 -0.70 7.09
CA GLN A 157 29.64 -0.49 7.73
C GLN A 157 29.53 0.51 8.90
N SER A 158 30.20 0.21 10.02
CA SER A 158 30.30 1.08 11.17
C SER A 158 31.10 2.36 10.86
N GLN A 159 30.63 3.49 11.40
CA GLN A 159 31.29 4.80 11.27
C GLN A 159 32.71 4.82 11.83
N ALA A 160 33.02 3.97 12.83
CA ALA A 160 34.35 3.91 13.41
C ALA A 160 35.43 3.41 12.42
N THR A 161 35.00 2.73 11.35
CA THR A 161 35.86 2.07 10.36
C THR A 161 35.67 2.62 8.95
N ALA A 162 34.84 3.65 8.77
CA ALA A 162 34.54 4.22 7.45
C ALA A 162 35.41 5.47 7.20
N ASP A 163 36.17 5.48 6.11
CA ASP A 163 37.03 6.62 5.73
C ASP A 163 36.24 7.82 5.17
N SER A 164 34.96 7.63 4.79
CA SER A 164 34.09 8.69 4.26
C SER A 164 32.65 8.61 4.78
N GLU A 165 32.02 9.77 5.00
CA GLU A 165 30.64 9.91 5.49
C GLU A 165 29.62 9.90 4.33
N GLY A 166 28.67 8.94 4.29
CA GLY A 166 27.55 8.99 3.33
C GLY A 166 26.48 7.90 3.46
N ILE A 167 26.65 6.77 2.77
CA ILE A 167 25.60 5.72 2.64
C ILE A 167 25.42 4.89 3.93
N PRO A 168 26.48 4.45 4.65
CA PRO A 168 26.31 3.68 5.88
C PRO A 168 25.58 4.46 6.98
N ARG A 169 25.81 5.78 7.05
CA ARG A 169 25.09 6.69 7.95
C ARG A 169 23.62 6.82 7.58
N SER A 170 23.29 6.92 6.30
CA SER A 170 21.88 7.00 5.86
C SER A 170 21.13 5.70 6.17
N ALA A 171 21.75 4.54 5.92
CA ALA A 171 21.16 3.24 6.25
C ALA A 171 21.03 3.01 7.78
N ALA A 172 22.02 3.45 8.57
CA ALA A 172 22.00 3.35 10.02
C ALA A 172 21.03 4.35 10.69
N ASP A 173 21.05 5.62 10.27
CA ASP A 173 20.22 6.70 10.83
C ASP A 173 18.72 6.47 10.51
N ILE A 174 18.40 5.83 9.38
CA ILE A 174 17.03 5.46 9.01
C ILE A 174 16.62 4.10 9.64
N GLY A 175 17.59 3.31 10.14
CA GLY A 175 17.36 2.00 10.75
C GLY A 175 17.02 0.90 9.75
N ILE A 176 17.58 0.97 8.54
CA ILE A 176 17.38 0.00 7.45
C ILE A 176 18.36 -1.18 7.56
N ALA A 177 19.56 -0.94 8.12
CA ALA A 177 20.54 -1.99 8.36
C ALA A 177 20.24 -2.73 9.67
N ASP A 178 20.10 -4.06 9.62
CA ASP A 178 19.93 -4.88 10.81
C ASP A 178 21.17 -4.85 11.70
N HIS A 179 22.34 -4.81 11.05
CA HIS A 179 23.63 -4.80 11.70
C HIS A 179 24.50 -3.67 11.17
N VAL A 180 25.06 -2.88 12.10
CA VAL A 180 26.05 -1.83 11.80
C VAL A 180 27.38 -2.24 12.43
N LEU A 181 28.30 -2.76 11.62
CA LEU A 181 29.48 -3.50 12.08
C LEU A 181 30.73 -3.14 11.26
N ALA A 182 31.93 -3.45 11.76
CA ALA A 182 33.15 -3.36 10.96
C ALA A 182 33.16 -4.42 9.83
N PRO A 183 33.87 -4.22 8.70
CA PRO A 183 33.89 -5.20 7.59
C PRO A 183 34.24 -6.64 8.02
N GLU A 184 35.21 -6.82 8.91
CA GLU A 184 35.59 -8.13 9.46
C GLU A 184 34.47 -8.77 10.29
N GLU A 185 33.73 -7.96 11.06
CA GLU A 185 32.61 -8.40 11.88
C GLU A 185 31.40 -8.74 11.01
N ILE A 186 31.16 -7.98 9.92
CA ILE A 186 30.15 -8.32 8.91
C ILE A 186 30.44 -9.70 8.32
N ALA A 187 31.69 -9.99 7.92
CA ALA A 187 32.06 -11.32 7.42
C ALA A 187 31.78 -12.42 8.44
N ALA A 188 32.19 -12.22 9.70
CA ALA A 188 31.94 -13.19 10.76
C ALA A 188 30.44 -13.44 10.99
N GLU A 189 29.61 -12.40 10.88
CA GLU A 189 28.17 -12.47 11.07
C GLU A 189 27.46 -13.15 9.90
N LEU A 190 27.88 -12.88 8.65
CA LEU A 190 27.41 -13.57 7.44
C LEU A 190 27.64 -15.08 7.53
N LEU A 191 28.82 -15.49 8.01
CA LEU A 191 29.15 -16.91 8.19
C LEU A 191 28.28 -17.58 9.27
N LYS A 192 27.95 -16.86 10.37
CA LYS A 192 27.01 -17.36 11.39
C LYS A 192 25.60 -17.49 10.83
N TYR A 193 25.14 -16.47 10.09
CA TYR A 193 23.82 -16.46 9.48
C TYR A 193 23.64 -17.63 8.51
N ARG A 194 24.66 -17.92 7.67
CA ARG A 194 24.61 -19.07 6.77
C ARG A 194 24.46 -20.40 7.51
N ARG A 195 25.22 -20.62 8.60
CA ARG A 195 25.10 -21.87 9.39
C ARG A 195 23.68 -22.08 9.89
N HIS A 196 23.09 -21.03 10.46
CA HIS A 196 21.71 -21.06 10.94
C HIS A 196 20.72 -21.38 9.81
N PHE A 197 20.88 -20.77 8.63
CA PHE A 197 20.00 -21.00 7.49
C PHE A 197 20.09 -22.44 6.95
N VAL A 198 21.31 -22.99 6.86
CA VAL A 198 21.52 -24.40 6.47
C VAL A 198 20.86 -25.36 7.46
N ASP A 199 20.93 -25.07 8.76
CA ASP A 199 20.32 -25.90 9.80
C ASP A 199 18.77 -25.87 9.70
N ILE A 200 18.17 -24.73 9.34
CA ILE A 200 16.72 -24.61 9.11
C ILE A 200 16.29 -25.36 7.85
N GLU A 201 17.01 -25.20 6.72
CA GLU A 201 16.70 -25.84 5.44
C GLU A 201 16.82 -27.37 5.54
N ARG A 202 17.87 -27.86 6.20
CA ARG A 202 18.16 -29.29 6.33
C ARG A 202 17.10 -30.05 7.13
N ASP A 203 16.47 -29.38 8.09
CA ASP A 203 15.44 -29.96 8.96
C ASP A 203 14.01 -29.75 8.41
N GLY A 204 13.84 -29.13 7.23
CA GLY A 204 12.52 -28.85 6.65
C GLY A 204 11.69 -27.83 7.45
N ARG A 205 12.32 -27.08 8.36
CA ARG A 205 11.64 -26.20 9.33
C ARG A 205 11.09 -24.92 8.73
N ALA A 206 11.49 -24.52 7.53
CA ALA A 206 11.03 -23.27 6.92
C ALA A 206 9.49 -23.23 6.70
N ILE A 207 8.90 -24.35 6.26
CA ILE A 207 7.45 -24.47 6.07
C ILE A 207 6.75 -24.46 7.43
N HIS A 208 7.26 -25.22 8.41
CA HIS A 208 6.73 -25.25 9.77
C HIS A 208 6.77 -23.89 10.45
N LEU A 209 7.86 -23.13 10.30
CA LEU A 209 7.99 -21.80 10.89
C LEU A 209 6.94 -20.83 10.33
N HIS A 210 6.59 -20.93 9.05
CA HIS A 210 5.55 -20.09 8.45
C HIS A 210 4.17 -20.36 9.08
N GLU A 211 3.85 -21.62 9.34
CA GLU A 211 2.61 -22.02 10.02
C GLU A 211 2.63 -21.60 11.50
N GLU A 212 3.71 -21.86 12.22
CA GLU A 212 3.89 -21.45 13.62
C GLU A 212 3.72 -19.93 13.81
N VAL A 213 4.33 -19.12 12.93
CA VAL A 213 4.21 -17.66 12.98
C VAL A 213 2.79 -17.22 12.65
N ARG A 214 2.10 -17.88 11.72
CA ARG A 214 0.69 -17.59 11.41
C ARG A 214 -0.19 -17.83 12.64
N ASP A 215 0.03 -18.96 13.32
CA ASP A 215 -0.77 -19.34 14.48
C ASP A 215 -0.50 -18.43 15.69
N SER A 216 0.76 -18.00 15.86
CA SER A 216 1.18 -17.08 16.94
C SER A 216 0.92 -15.59 16.65
N LEU A 217 0.39 -15.26 15.47
CA LEU A 217 0.23 -13.88 15.01
C LEU A 217 -0.69 -13.04 15.90
N PRO A 218 -1.84 -13.53 16.40
CA PRO A 218 -2.71 -12.76 17.30
C PRO A 218 -1.98 -12.33 18.58
N ASP A 219 -1.25 -13.26 19.20
CA ASP A 219 -0.52 -13.02 20.45
C ASP A 219 0.66 -12.05 20.24
N LEU A 220 1.37 -12.17 19.10
CA LEU A 220 2.42 -11.24 18.71
C LEU A 220 1.87 -9.82 18.44
N CYS A 221 0.69 -9.71 17.80
CA CYS A 221 0.02 -8.44 17.60
C CYS A 221 -0.42 -7.81 18.93
N GLU A 222 -0.94 -8.61 19.87
CA GLU A 222 -1.29 -8.14 21.20
C GLU A 222 -0.07 -7.64 21.98
N ALA A 223 1.01 -8.42 22.01
CA ALA A 223 2.27 -8.01 22.66
C ALA A 223 2.82 -6.70 22.06
N LEU A 224 2.74 -6.55 20.73
CA LEU A 224 3.14 -5.33 20.05
C LEU A 224 2.24 -4.13 20.38
N GLN A 225 0.93 -4.34 20.44
CA GLN A 225 -0.04 -3.31 20.82
C GLN A 225 0.16 -2.85 22.26
N GLN A 226 0.42 -3.77 23.20
CA GLN A 226 0.72 -3.43 24.59
C GLN A 226 2.01 -2.61 24.71
N ALA A 227 3.04 -2.92 23.91
CA ALA A 227 4.31 -2.22 23.95
C ALA A 227 4.30 -0.86 23.22
N THR A 228 3.53 -0.72 22.15
CA THR A 228 3.62 0.44 21.23
C THR A 228 2.34 1.26 21.12
N GLY A 229 1.19 0.75 21.56
CA GLY A 229 -0.12 1.38 21.42
C GLY A 229 -0.73 1.29 20.02
N HIS A 230 -0.07 0.61 19.08
CA HIS A 230 -0.53 0.47 17.70
C HIS A 230 -1.07 -0.92 17.41
N ASP A 231 -2.25 -0.97 16.77
CA ASP A 231 -2.93 -2.20 16.39
C ASP A 231 -2.56 -2.62 14.95
N PHE A 232 -2.04 -3.85 14.82
CA PHE A 232 -1.66 -4.46 13.56
C PHE A 232 -2.53 -5.67 13.17
N GLN A 233 -3.57 -6.03 13.94
CA GLN A 233 -4.39 -7.23 13.69
C GLN A 233 -5.05 -7.23 12.30
N HIS A 234 -5.34 -6.04 11.77
CA HIS A 234 -5.98 -5.87 10.46
C HIS A 234 -5.01 -5.54 9.32
N TYR A 235 -3.70 -5.64 9.55
CA TYR A 235 -2.69 -5.59 8.49
C TYR A 235 -2.65 -6.91 7.72
N LYS A 236 -2.09 -6.90 6.51
CA LYS A 236 -1.97 -8.12 5.70
C LYS A 236 -1.10 -9.15 6.42
N SER A 237 -1.69 -10.30 6.73
CA SER A 237 -1.01 -11.39 7.44
C SER A 237 0.24 -11.86 6.70
N SER A 238 0.26 -11.89 5.36
CA SER A 238 1.45 -12.25 4.59
C SER A 238 2.63 -11.31 4.83
N THR A 239 2.38 -10.01 4.95
CA THR A 239 3.42 -9.02 5.27
C THR A 239 3.91 -9.22 6.70
N LEU A 240 2.99 -9.38 7.66
CA LEU A 240 3.32 -9.57 9.07
C LEU A 240 4.15 -10.84 9.29
N ILE A 241 3.69 -11.98 8.74
CA ILE A 241 4.38 -13.27 8.84
C ILE A 241 5.80 -13.15 8.32
N ARG A 242 5.99 -12.60 7.12
CA ARG A 242 7.32 -12.43 6.51
C ARG A 242 8.24 -11.55 7.37
N ARG A 243 7.72 -10.47 7.94
CA ARG A 243 8.49 -9.54 8.80
C ARG A 243 8.88 -10.21 10.11
N ILE A 244 7.98 -10.97 10.72
CA ILE A 244 8.23 -11.72 11.95
C ILE A 244 9.25 -12.83 11.70
N GLN A 245 9.08 -13.64 10.66
CA GLN A 245 10.04 -14.69 10.27
C GLN A 245 11.43 -14.12 10.05
N ARG A 246 11.53 -12.96 9.40
CA ARG A 246 12.80 -12.26 9.24
C ARG A 246 13.42 -11.88 10.59
N ARG A 247 12.65 -11.34 11.55
CA ARG A 247 13.16 -11.05 12.90
C ARG A 247 13.65 -12.30 13.62
N ILE A 248 12.93 -13.41 13.48
CA ILE A 248 13.35 -14.73 13.99
C ILE A 248 14.72 -15.10 13.41
N HIS A 249 14.92 -14.95 12.09
CA HIS A 249 16.19 -15.26 11.43
C HIS A 249 17.32 -14.31 11.85
N VAL A 250 17.06 -13.01 11.94
CA VAL A 250 18.05 -12.00 12.38
C VAL A 250 18.51 -12.27 13.81
N LEU A 251 17.58 -12.63 14.70
CA LEU A 251 17.89 -13.02 16.08
C LEU A 251 18.41 -14.46 16.21
N LYS A 252 18.38 -15.23 15.11
CA LYS A 252 18.76 -16.65 15.04
C LYS A 252 17.98 -17.54 16.00
N LEU A 253 16.70 -17.21 16.19
CA LEU A 253 15.74 -18.03 16.93
C LEU A 253 15.17 -19.12 16.02
N ASN A 254 14.63 -20.19 16.60
CA ASN A 254 14.21 -21.35 15.82
C ASN A 254 12.70 -21.49 15.68
N THR A 255 11.91 -20.87 16.58
CA THR A 255 10.45 -21.04 16.64
C THR A 255 9.72 -19.71 16.86
N ALA A 256 8.44 -19.66 16.50
CA ALA A 256 7.59 -18.50 16.77
C ALA A 256 7.39 -18.27 18.29
N ASP A 257 7.27 -19.33 19.08
CA ASP A 257 7.11 -19.27 20.54
C ASP A 257 8.33 -18.64 21.23
N GLU A 258 9.54 -19.02 20.82
CA GLU A 258 10.78 -18.41 21.31
C GLU A 258 10.79 -16.90 21.06
N TYR A 259 10.31 -16.49 19.88
CA TYR A 259 10.25 -15.08 19.51
C TYR A 259 9.16 -14.31 20.24
N LEU A 260 7.97 -14.89 20.41
CA LEU A 260 6.90 -14.30 21.23
C LEU A 260 7.38 -14.08 22.67
N GLY A 261 8.02 -15.09 23.26
CA GLY A 261 8.66 -14.96 24.57
C GLY A 261 9.72 -13.86 24.59
N TYR A 262 10.55 -13.77 23.55
CA TYR A 262 11.59 -12.75 23.45
C TYR A 262 11.01 -11.32 23.37
N VAL A 263 10.00 -11.09 22.54
CA VAL A 263 9.29 -9.79 22.39
C VAL A 263 8.61 -9.38 23.70
N GLN A 264 7.99 -10.32 24.42
CA GLN A 264 7.35 -10.05 25.71
C GLN A 264 8.36 -9.64 26.82
N HIS A 265 9.58 -10.19 26.79
CA HIS A 265 10.61 -9.88 27.80
C HIS A 265 11.51 -8.68 27.43
N HIS A 266 11.61 -8.33 26.16
CA HIS A 266 12.48 -7.27 25.66
C HIS A 266 11.68 -6.20 24.92
N SER A 267 11.30 -5.13 25.64
CA SER A 267 10.56 -4.00 25.07
C SER A 267 11.29 -3.33 23.88
N GLU A 268 12.62 -3.41 23.85
CA GLU A 268 13.42 -2.92 22.73
C GLU A 268 13.11 -3.68 21.43
N GLU A 269 12.94 -5.01 21.49
CA GLU A 269 12.59 -5.81 20.30
C GLU A 269 11.17 -5.52 19.83
N ALA A 270 10.21 -5.29 20.74
CA ALA A 270 8.87 -4.85 20.34
C ALA A 270 8.94 -3.53 19.53
N GLN A 271 9.80 -2.60 19.95
CA GLN A 271 10.04 -1.37 19.17
C GLN A 271 10.79 -1.65 17.86
N VAL A 272 11.71 -2.62 17.81
CA VAL A 272 12.38 -3.03 16.55
C VAL A 272 11.36 -3.62 15.59
N LEU A 273 10.53 -4.56 16.03
CA LEU A 273 9.47 -5.16 15.24
C LEU A 273 8.47 -4.11 14.76
N PHE A 274 8.07 -3.18 15.62
CA PHE A 274 7.22 -2.06 15.20
C PHE A 274 7.83 -1.30 14.04
N ARG A 275 9.10 -0.90 14.16
CA ARG A 275 9.83 -0.19 13.08
C ARG A 275 9.93 -1.04 11.82
N GLU A 276 10.13 -2.34 11.97
CA GLU A 276 10.24 -3.30 10.88
C GLU A 276 8.92 -3.38 10.09
N LEU A 277 7.79 -3.37 10.80
CA LEU A 277 6.45 -3.36 10.22
C LEU A 277 6.11 -2.04 9.51
N LEU A 278 6.75 -0.93 9.90
CA LEU A 278 6.61 0.35 9.22
C LEU A 278 7.58 0.46 8.05
N ILE A 279 7.06 0.83 6.88
CA ILE A 279 7.92 1.07 5.70
C ILE A 279 8.11 2.58 5.57
N GLY A 280 9.20 3.06 6.16
CA GLY A 280 9.54 4.48 6.25
C GLY A 280 10.44 5.00 5.13
N VAL A 281 10.69 4.22 4.06
CA VAL A 281 11.57 4.63 2.98
C VAL A 281 10.78 5.31 1.87
N THR A 282 11.13 6.56 1.65
CA THR A 282 10.56 7.43 0.62
C THR A 282 11.66 8.27 0.00
N SER A 283 11.43 8.76 -1.21
CA SER A 283 12.36 9.60 -1.96
C SER A 283 11.65 10.85 -2.46
N PHE A 284 12.43 11.90 -2.73
CA PHE A 284 11.87 13.10 -3.36
C PHE A 284 11.36 12.76 -4.76
N PHE A 285 10.17 13.23 -5.08
CA PHE A 285 9.50 13.02 -6.38
C PHE A 285 9.40 11.54 -6.80
N ARG A 286 9.14 10.65 -5.84
CA ARG A 286 8.92 9.21 -6.09
C ARG A 286 7.89 8.99 -7.18
N ASP A 287 8.25 8.23 -8.21
CA ASP A 287 7.55 8.11 -9.50
C ASP A 287 7.42 9.49 -10.21
N PRO A 288 8.50 10.00 -10.82
CA PRO A 288 8.53 11.36 -11.39
C PRO A 288 7.40 11.65 -12.38
N ASP A 289 7.05 10.67 -13.22
CA ASP A 289 5.94 10.78 -14.18
C ASP A 289 4.60 11.07 -13.48
N ALA A 290 4.37 10.49 -12.30
CA ALA A 290 3.14 10.71 -11.55
C ALA A 290 3.10 12.12 -10.94
N PHE A 291 4.23 12.65 -10.47
CA PHE A 291 4.34 14.04 -10.03
C PHE A 291 4.20 15.04 -11.18
N GLU A 292 4.68 14.72 -12.38
CA GLU A 292 4.47 15.57 -13.56
C GLU A 292 3.01 15.56 -14.02
N ALA A 293 2.34 14.41 -13.98
CA ALA A 293 0.89 14.33 -14.20
C ALA A 293 0.13 15.17 -13.17
N LEU A 294 0.52 15.11 -11.89
CA LEU A 294 -0.07 15.95 -10.84
C LEU A 294 0.16 17.44 -11.12
N ARG A 295 1.37 17.84 -11.53
CA ARG A 295 1.74 19.22 -11.88
C ARG A 295 0.91 19.80 -13.02
N THR A 296 0.56 18.97 -14.00
CA THR A 296 -0.10 19.40 -15.23
C THR A 296 -1.61 19.29 -15.16
N GLU A 297 -2.14 18.23 -14.55
CA GLU A 297 -3.58 17.93 -14.54
C GLU A 297 -4.31 18.42 -13.28
N VAL A 298 -3.63 18.50 -12.12
CA VAL A 298 -4.30 18.71 -10.82
C VAL A 298 -3.90 20.03 -10.18
N ILE A 299 -2.61 20.24 -9.91
CA ILE A 299 -2.14 21.39 -9.10
C ILE A 299 -2.62 22.74 -9.65
N PRO A 300 -2.60 23.03 -10.96
CA PRO A 300 -3.09 24.30 -11.49
C PRO A 300 -4.58 24.52 -11.18
N SER A 301 -5.40 23.48 -11.34
CA SER A 301 -6.85 23.54 -11.07
C SER A 301 -7.18 23.81 -9.60
N LEU A 302 -6.28 23.44 -8.67
CA LEU A 302 -6.48 23.74 -7.24
C LEU A 302 -6.41 25.25 -6.95
N PHE A 303 -5.70 26.02 -7.77
CA PHE A 303 -5.50 27.45 -7.58
C PHE A 303 -6.45 28.33 -8.39
N GLU A 304 -7.21 27.76 -9.32
CA GLU A 304 -8.17 28.51 -10.15
C GLU A 304 -9.28 29.14 -9.30
N GLY A 305 -9.51 30.45 -9.48
CA GLY A 305 -10.59 31.18 -8.81
C GLY A 305 -10.41 31.39 -7.30
N ARG A 306 -9.24 31.08 -6.72
CA ARG A 306 -9.01 31.22 -5.28
C ARG A 306 -8.44 32.58 -4.89
N SER A 307 -8.93 33.10 -3.76
CA SER A 307 -8.39 34.29 -3.12
C SER A 307 -7.25 33.93 -2.16
N PRO A 308 -6.45 34.92 -1.69
CA PRO A 308 -5.45 34.71 -0.63
C PRO A 308 -6.02 34.20 0.71
N GLU A 309 -7.33 34.32 0.90
CA GLU A 309 -8.06 34.00 2.13
C GLU A 309 -8.61 32.56 2.15
N ASP A 310 -8.70 31.88 1.00
CA ASP A 310 -9.06 30.46 0.88
C ASP A 310 -7.83 29.63 0.52
N PRO A 311 -7.07 29.14 1.51
CA PRO A 311 -5.84 28.38 1.26
C PRO A 311 -6.15 27.03 0.61
N VAL A 312 -5.26 26.59 -0.29
CA VAL A 312 -5.24 25.20 -0.76
C VAL A 312 -4.71 24.30 0.36
N ARG A 313 -5.51 23.31 0.75
CA ARG A 313 -5.20 22.38 1.83
C ARG A 313 -4.87 21.00 1.27
N ILE A 314 -3.67 20.52 1.53
CA ILE A 314 -3.20 19.21 1.07
C ILE A 314 -2.90 18.33 2.28
N TRP A 315 -3.31 17.07 2.25
CA TRP A 315 -2.94 16.09 3.28
C TRP A 315 -2.07 15.00 2.67
N VAL A 316 -0.86 14.84 3.19
CA VAL A 316 0.07 13.76 2.88
C VAL A 316 0.03 12.76 4.04
N ALA A 317 -0.69 11.66 3.84
CA ALA A 317 -0.88 10.58 4.79
C ALA A 317 0.20 9.50 4.61
N GLY A 318 0.95 9.17 5.66
CA GLY A 318 2.12 8.30 5.58
C GLY A 318 3.34 9.02 5.02
N CYS A 319 3.65 10.20 5.55
CA CYS A 319 4.68 11.09 4.99
C CYS A 319 6.13 10.64 5.23
N ALA A 320 6.35 9.62 6.07
CA ALA A 320 7.65 9.10 6.45
C ALA A 320 8.66 10.21 6.81
N ASN A 321 9.81 10.28 6.14
CA ASN A 321 10.85 11.29 6.38
C ASN A 321 10.52 12.68 5.80
N GLY A 322 9.32 12.90 5.27
CA GLY A 322 8.84 14.18 4.74
C GLY A 322 9.18 14.47 3.28
N SER A 323 9.91 13.58 2.58
CA SER A 323 10.31 13.82 1.18
C SER A 323 9.11 14.08 0.26
N GLU A 324 8.02 13.31 0.39
CA GLU A 324 6.80 13.51 -0.40
C GLU A 324 6.12 14.86 -0.10
N ALA A 325 6.01 15.22 1.18
CA ALA A 325 5.40 16.48 1.59
C ALA A 325 6.19 17.69 1.06
N TYR A 326 7.52 17.61 1.07
CA TYR A 326 8.36 18.64 0.49
C TYR A 326 8.32 18.67 -1.05
N SER A 327 8.25 17.52 -1.71
CA SER A 327 8.03 17.47 -3.16
C SER A 327 6.70 18.14 -3.54
N MET A 328 5.63 17.91 -2.77
CA MET A 328 4.35 18.57 -2.97
C MET A 328 4.44 20.09 -2.76
N ALA A 329 5.12 20.54 -1.69
CA ALA A 329 5.32 21.96 -1.43
C ALA A 329 6.10 22.67 -2.55
N ILE A 330 7.18 22.03 -3.03
CA ILE A 330 7.97 22.52 -4.16
C ILE A 330 7.11 22.64 -5.42
N LEU A 331 6.32 21.60 -5.72
CA LEU A 331 5.44 21.57 -6.89
C LEU A 331 4.40 22.69 -6.85
N CYS A 332 3.74 22.89 -5.71
CA CYS A 332 2.82 24.00 -5.52
C CYS A 332 3.50 25.36 -5.71
N GLN A 333 4.71 25.54 -5.18
CA GLN A 333 5.44 26.81 -5.30
C GLN A 333 5.89 27.10 -6.74
N GLU A 334 6.21 26.07 -7.53
CA GLU A 334 6.48 26.20 -8.96
C GLU A 334 5.23 26.70 -9.70
N VAL A 335 4.08 26.04 -9.50
CA VAL A 335 2.82 26.40 -10.18
C VAL A 335 2.30 27.76 -9.74
N LEU A 336 2.38 28.11 -8.45
CA LEU A 336 2.00 29.45 -7.95
C LEU A 336 2.79 30.57 -8.66
N ARG A 337 4.08 30.34 -8.92
CA ARG A 337 4.93 31.30 -9.63
C ARG A 337 4.61 31.38 -11.12
N GLU A 338 4.32 30.25 -11.76
CA GLU A 338 3.93 30.22 -13.18
C GLU A 338 2.59 30.91 -13.42
N THR A 339 1.63 30.72 -12.50
CA THR A 339 0.27 31.28 -12.59
C THR A 339 0.13 32.68 -12.00
N ASN A 340 1.17 33.22 -11.35
CA ASN A 340 1.14 34.45 -10.54
C ASN A 340 0.01 34.46 -9.49
N SER A 341 -0.36 33.30 -8.97
CA SER A 341 -1.37 33.17 -7.93
C SER A 341 -0.81 33.60 -6.58
N THR A 342 -1.64 34.27 -5.77
CA THR A 342 -1.32 34.71 -4.41
C THR A 342 -1.98 33.83 -3.34
N CYS A 343 -2.58 32.71 -3.76
CA CYS A 343 -3.22 31.76 -2.88
C CYS A 343 -2.20 31.13 -1.91
N ARG A 344 -2.61 30.96 -0.64
CA ARG A 344 -1.80 30.29 0.37
C ARG A 344 -1.91 28.77 0.24
N VAL A 345 -0.84 28.06 0.55
CA VAL A 345 -0.80 26.59 0.57
C VAL A 345 -0.50 26.12 1.98
N GLN A 346 -1.28 25.16 2.47
CA GLN A 346 -1.06 24.48 3.74
C GLN A 346 -1.07 22.96 3.52
N ILE A 347 0.05 22.33 3.83
CA ILE A 347 0.25 20.89 3.71
C ILE A 347 0.30 20.28 5.10
N PHE A 348 -0.64 19.38 5.40
CA PHE A 348 -0.64 18.55 6.58
C PHE A 348 0.09 17.25 6.23
N ALA A 349 1.20 16.97 6.87
CA ALA A 349 1.99 15.78 6.63
C ALA A 349 1.99 14.93 7.90
N THR A 350 1.50 13.70 7.80
CA THR A 350 1.29 12.86 8.99
C THR A 350 1.85 11.47 8.85
N ASP A 351 2.31 10.92 9.97
CA ASP A 351 2.85 9.56 10.07
C ASP A 351 2.68 9.05 11.52
N ILE A 352 2.82 7.75 11.73
CA ILE A 352 2.88 7.14 13.05
C ILE A 352 4.33 6.99 13.55
N ASP A 353 5.34 7.00 12.67
CA ASP A 353 6.74 6.98 13.09
C ASP A 353 7.23 8.37 13.49
N SER A 354 7.21 8.64 14.80
CA SER A 354 7.77 9.87 15.38
C SER A 354 9.24 10.14 15.01
N ARG A 355 10.07 9.14 14.72
CA ARG A 355 11.47 9.36 14.31
C ARG A 355 11.54 9.90 12.89
N ALA A 356 10.77 9.31 11.97
CA ALA A 356 10.66 9.77 10.60
C ALA A 356 10.13 11.22 10.56
N LEU A 357 9.12 11.53 11.38
CA LEU A 357 8.62 12.90 11.54
C LEU A 357 9.66 13.87 12.08
N ASN A 358 10.59 13.44 12.94
CA ASN A 358 11.66 14.32 13.42
C ASN A 358 12.67 14.65 12.32
N ILE A 359 13.01 13.69 11.46
CA ILE A 359 13.82 13.93 10.26
C ILE A 359 13.10 14.92 9.35
N ALA A 360 11.81 14.70 9.10
CA ALA A 360 10.95 15.55 8.29
C ALA A 360 10.90 16.99 8.82
N ARG A 361 10.65 17.18 10.12
CA ARG A 361 10.62 18.49 10.78
C ARG A 361 11.94 19.23 10.67
N ASN A 362 13.07 18.54 10.81
CA ASN A 362 14.39 19.13 10.68
C ASN A 362 14.67 19.58 9.24
N GLY A 363 14.12 18.86 8.26
CA GLY A 363 14.29 19.15 6.83
C GLY A 363 15.75 19.05 6.40
N VAL A 364 16.49 18.11 6.98
CA VAL A 364 17.92 17.89 6.74
C VAL A 364 18.10 16.53 6.10
N TYR A 365 18.72 16.52 4.93
CA TYR A 365 18.86 15.34 4.09
C TYR A 365 20.32 15.15 3.63
N PRO A 366 20.75 13.90 3.37
CA PRO A 366 22.10 13.62 2.89
C PRO A 366 22.33 14.16 1.47
N LEU A 367 23.60 14.24 1.03
CA LEU A 367 23.95 14.70 -0.33
C LEU A 367 23.30 13.87 -1.45
N GLY A 368 22.98 12.60 -1.17
CA GLY A 368 22.38 11.68 -2.14
C GLY A 368 21.05 12.13 -2.72
N ILE A 369 20.29 13.01 -2.06
CA ILE A 369 19.06 13.57 -2.65
C ILE A 369 19.30 14.33 -3.96
N ALA A 370 20.56 14.66 -4.27
CA ALA A 370 20.94 15.30 -5.52
C ALA A 370 20.64 14.43 -6.76
N GLU A 371 20.54 13.10 -6.60
CA GLU A 371 20.15 12.18 -7.65
C GLU A 371 18.62 12.17 -7.86
N GLN A 372 17.86 12.45 -6.81
CA GLN A 372 16.39 12.38 -6.80
C GLN A 372 15.71 13.69 -7.22
N VAL A 373 16.41 14.82 -7.06
CA VAL A 373 15.89 16.16 -7.29
C VAL A 373 16.65 16.82 -8.44
N SER A 374 15.96 17.52 -9.34
CA SER A 374 16.63 18.21 -10.45
C SER A 374 17.63 19.28 -9.94
N PRO A 375 18.72 19.55 -10.68
CA PRO A 375 19.71 20.58 -10.31
C PRO A 375 19.09 21.96 -10.08
N GLU A 376 18.06 22.32 -10.85
CA GLU A 376 17.34 23.58 -10.74
C GLU A 376 16.57 23.68 -9.42
N ARG A 377 15.86 22.60 -9.05
CA ARG A 377 15.12 22.49 -7.80
C ARG A 377 16.07 22.47 -6.60
N LEU A 378 17.16 21.72 -6.65
CA LEU A 378 18.20 21.70 -5.60
C LEU A 378 18.75 23.09 -5.32
N LYS A 379 19.16 23.80 -6.39
CA LYS A 379 19.74 25.14 -6.27
C LYS A 379 18.76 26.15 -5.66
N ARG A 380 17.46 25.96 -5.87
CA ARG A 380 16.42 26.92 -5.48
C ARG A 380 15.82 26.64 -4.11
N PHE A 381 15.54 25.37 -3.81
CA PHE A 381 14.75 24.95 -2.67
C PHE A 381 15.57 24.29 -1.56
N PHE A 382 16.88 24.13 -1.76
CA PHE A 382 17.79 23.57 -0.77
C PHE A 382 19.03 24.44 -0.57
N VAL A 383 19.56 24.43 0.64
CA VAL A 383 20.83 25.05 1.01
C VAL A 383 21.80 23.97 1.43
N ARG A 384 22.91 23.84 0.71
CA ARG A 384 23.99 22.93 1.08
C ARG A 384 24.77 23.49 2.27
N ARG A 385 24.90 22.71 3.34
CA ARG A 385 25.73 23.00 4.52
C ARG A 385 26.59 21.78 4.84
N GLY A 386 27.89 21.87 4.55
CA GLY A 386 28.79 20.72 4.65
C GLY A 386 28.33 19.56 3.77
N ASN A 387 28.12 18.40 4.39
CA ASN A 387 27.67 17.17 3.74
C ASN A 387 26.15 16.94 3.84
N GLN A 388 25.36 17.99 4.03
CA GLN A 388 23.90 17.90 4.12
C GLN A 388 23.21 18.99 3.30
N PHE A 389 22.01 18.67 2.81
CA PHE A 389 21.07 19.62 2.24
C PHE A 389 20.00 19.97 3.26
N HIS A 390 19.74 21.26 3.42
CA HIS A 390 18.66 21.78 4.24
C HIS A 390 17.56 22.33 3.34
N VAL A 391 16.32 21.91 3.54
CA VAL A 391 15.17 22.48 2.84
C VAL A 391 15.03 23.96 3.23
N CYS A 392 14.86 24.83 2.23
CA CYS A 392 14.67 26.26 2.43
C CYS A 392 13.45 26.54 3.30
N LYS A 393 13.54 27.58 4.14
CA LYS A 393 12.45 27.99 5.04
C LYS A 393 11.14 28.26 4.28
N GLU A 394 11.23 28.86 3.10
CA GLU A 394 10.08 29.14 2.23
C GLU A 394 9.24 27.90 1.91
N VAL A 395 9.87 26.74 1.76
CA VAL A 395 9.17 25.46 1.50
C VAL A 395 8.68 24.86 2.82
N ARG A 396 9.49 24.94 3.89
CA ARG A 396 9.15 24.40 5.21
C ARG A 396 7.95 25.06 5.84
N ASP A 397 7.78 26.36 5.65
CA ASP A 397 6.66 27.13 6.24
C ASP A 397 5.29 26.70 5.66
N HIS A 398 5.26 25.96 4.54
CA HIS A 398 4.03 25.38 3.98
C HIS A 398 3.63 24.04 4.61
N VAL A 399 4.51 23.36 5.33
CA VAL A 399 4.31 21.96 5.76
C VAL A 399 4.21 21.86 7.29
N LEU A 400 3.11 21.27 7.77
CA LEU A 400 2.88 20.97 9.18
C LEU A 400 2.97 19.46 9.42
N PHE A 401 3.96 19.04 10.22
CA PHE A 401 4.19 17.63 10.56
C PHE A 401 3.56 17.24 11.90
N SER A 402 2.63 16.28 11.89
CA SER A 402 1.97 15.76 13.09
C SER A 402 2.01 14.23 13.15
N SER A 403 2.07 13.69 14.37
CA SER A 403 1.76 12.27 14.58
C SER A 403 0.26 12.07 14.33
N HIS A 404 -0.11 11.05 13.56
CA HIS A 404 -1.51 10.72 13.28
C HIS A 404 -1.63 9.26 12.85
N ASN A 405 -2.50 8.52 13.50
CA ASN A 405 -2.89 7.17 13.12
C ASN A 405 -4.17 7.22 12.26
N LEU A 406 -4.06 6.91 10.98
CA LEU A 406 -5.18 6.94 10.02
C LEU A 406 -6.36 6.04 10.41
N ILE A 407 -6.15 5.03 11.24
CA ILE A 407 -7.16 4.03 11.60
C ILE A 407 -8.00 4.50 12.79
N SER A 408 -7.37 5.12 13.79
CA SER A 408 -7.97 5.48 15.08
C SER A 408 -8.24 6.98 15.22
N ASP A 409 -7.41 7.83 14.63
CA ASP A 409 -7.45 9.26 14.87
C ASP A 409 -8.45 9.94 13.92
N PRO A 410 -9.13 11.01 14.38
CA PRO A 410 -10.07 11.73 13.53
C PRO A 410 -9.37 12.33 12.31
N PRO A 411 -9.98 12.27 11.11
CA PRO A 411 -9.36 12.76 9.91
C PRO A 411 -9.45 14.28 9.77
N PHE A 412 -8.58 14.84 8.94
CA PHE A 412 -8.68 16.26 8.63
C PHE A 412 -9.76 16.53 7.58
N SER A 413 -10.71 17.41 7.91
CA SER A 413 -11.78 17.81 6.98
C SER A 413 -11.36 18.90 5.98
N ARG A 414 -12.11 18.98 4.88
CA ARG A 414 -12.04 20.04 3.85
C ARG A 414 -10.67 20.13 3.15
N MET A 415 -10.10 19.00 2.77
CA MET A 415 -8.89 18.89 1.96
C MET A 415 -9.19 19.08 0.47
N ASP A 416 -8.28 19.72 -0.25
CA ASP A 416 -8.36 19.88 -1.70
C ASP A 416 -7.63 18.73 -2.42
N LEU A 417 -6.58 18.20 -1.82
CA LEU A 417 -5.82 17.04 -2.30
C LEU A 417 -5.42 16.16 -1.10
N ILE A 418 -5.59 14.85 -1.24
CA ILE A 418 -5.02 13.85 -0.33
C ILE A 418 -4.02 13.02 -1.12
N SER A 419 -2.80 12.90 -0.61
CA SER A 419 -1.78 11.96 -1.07
C SER A 419 -1.65 10.86 -0.03
N CYS A 420 -1.92 9.62 -0.42
CA CYS A 420 -1.76 8.44 0.42
C CYS A 420 -1.12 7.35 -0.44
N ARG A 421 0.21 7.40 -0.57
CA ARG A 421 0.97 6.57 -1.52
C ARG A 421 1.80 5.53 -0.80
N ASN A 422 1.82 4.32 -1.35
CA ASN A 422 2.65 3.21 -0.86
C ASN A 422 2.40 2.87 0.63
N LEU A 423 1.18 3.05 1.10
CA LEU A 423 0.76 2.77 2.48
C LEU A 423 -0.38 1.73 2.52
N LEU A 424 -1.35 1.85 1.62
CA LEU A 424 -2.52 0.96 1.58
C LEU A 424 -2.12 -0.48 1.26
N ILE A 425 -1.01 -0.67 0.54
CA ILE A 425 -0.48 -1.99 0.19
C ILE A 425 -0.23 -2.91 1.40
N TYR A 426 -0.09 -2.39 2.62
CA TYR A 426 0.14 -3.16 3.85
C TYR A 426 -1.14 -3.46 4.63
N LEU A 427 -2.22 -2.74 4.36
CA LEU A 427 -3.47 -2.85 5.08
C LEU A 427 -4.34 -3.96 4.49
N GLY A 428 -5.09 -4.67 5.34
CA GLY A 428 -6.12 -5.60 4.89
C GLY A 428 -7.27 -4.87 4.18
N SER A 429 -8.04 -5.59 3.36
CA SER A 429 -9.09 -5.01 2.52
C SER A 429 -10.10 -4.18 3.31
N HIS A 430 -10.52 -4.66 4.50
CA HIS A 430 -11.45 -3.94 5.37
C HIS A 430 -10.92 -2.56 5.81
N LEU A 431 -9.64 -2.46 6.16
CA LEU A 431 -9.03 -1.18 6.52
C LEU A 431 -8.90 -0.25 5.30
N GLN A 432 -8.57 -0.79 4.13
CA GLN A 432 -8.54 0.00 2.90
C GLN A 432 -9.91 0.62 2.61
N GLU A 433 -10.99 -0.16 2.72
CA GLU A 433 -12.37 0.30 2.53
C GLU A 433 -12.78 1.40 3.52
N LYS A 434 -12.42 1.21 4.80
CA LYS A 434 -12.59 2.24 5.83
C LYS A 434 -11.85 3.53 5.46
N LEU A 435 -10.59 3.43 5.04
CA LEU A 435 -9.78 4.59 4.69
C LEU A 435 -10.29 5.32 3.45
N PHE A 436 -10.79 4.64 2.43
CA PHE A 436 -11.38 5.32 1.26
C PHE A 436 -12.62 6.14 1.64
N SER A 437 -13.45 5.63 2.56
CA SER A 437 -14.57 6.39 3.12
C SER A 437 -14.11 7.63 3.89
N VAL A 438 -13.05 7.48 4.69
CA VAL A 438 -12.40 8.59 5.41
C VAL A 438 -11.83 9.64 4.45
N PHE A 439 -11.14 9.22 3.38
CA PHE A 439 -10.61 10.14 2.37
C PHE A 439 -11.71 10.87 1.62
N HIS A 440 -12.79 10.16 1.26
CA HIS A 440 -13.95 10.78 0.61
C HIS A 440 -14.60 11.84 1.51
N TYR A 441 -14.76 11.56 2.81
CA TYR A 441 -15.28 12.52 3.79
C TYR A 441 -14.34 13.73 3.97
N SER A 442 -13.04 13.47 3.98
CA SER A 442 -11.99 14.48 4.20
C SER A 442 -11.86 15.46 3.04
N LEU A 443 -12.11 15.01 1.80
CA LEU A 443 -11.98 15.82 0.59
C LEU A 443 -13.17 16.77 0.41
N ARG A 444 -12.90 17.99 -0.07
CA ARG A 444 -13.93 18.91 -0.60
C ARG A 444 -14.57 18.30 -1.86
N PRO A 445 -15.81 18.66 -2.22
CA PRO A 445 -16.40 18.27 -3.50
C PRO A 445 -15.47 18.69 -4.65
N GLY A 446 -15.15 17.76 -5.55
CA GLY A 446 -14.18 18.01 -6.63
C GLY A 446 -12.70 17.96 -6.21
N GLY A 447 -12.39 17.68 -4.94
CA GLY A 447 -11.03 17.44 -4.46
C GLY A 447 -10.44 16.14 -5.00
N TYR A 448 -9.12 16.00 -4.89
CA TYR A 448 -8.36 14.93 -5.54
C TYR A 448 -7.75 13.94 -4.54
N LEU A 449 -7.66 12.68 -4.93
CA LEU A 449 -6.97 11.61 -4.22
C LEU A 449 -5.83 11.09 -5.11
N PHE A 450 -4.63 11.04 -4.57
CA PHE A 450 -3.42 10.57 -5.23
C PHE A 450 -2.85 9.35 -4.50
N LEU A 451 -2.74 8.22 -5.21
CA LEU A 451 -2.30 6.93 -4.67
C LEU A 451 -1.01 6.44 -5.35
N GLY A 452 -0.38 5.42 -4.77
CA GLY A 452 0.77 4.72 -5.35
C GLY A 452 0.37 3.79 -6.50
N PRO A 453 1.32 3.41 -7.38
CA PRO A 453 1.03 2.65 -8.61
C PRO A 453 0.39 1.27 -8.36
N SER A 454 0.80 0.61 -7.27
CA SER A 454 0.31 -0.71 -6.83
C SER A 454 -0.99 -0.64 -6.03
N GLU A 455 -1.54 0.55 -5.81
CA GLU A 455 -2.75 0.77 -5.03
C GLU A 455 -3.91 0.99 -6.00
N SER A 456 -5.02 0.28 -5.76
CA SER A 456 -6.19 0.32 -6.62
C SER A 456 -7.44 0.50 -5.78
N MET A 457 -8.37 1.27 -6.33
CA MET A 457 -9.66 1.58 -5.72
C MET A 457 -10.77 0.73 -6.34
N THR A 458 -10.51 -0.57 -6.45
CA THR A 458 -11.30 -1.51 -7.26
C THR A 458 -12.76 -1.63 -6.79
N SER A 459 -13.04 -1.35 -5.51
CA SER A 459 -14.37 -1.47 -4.89
C SER A 459 -15.13 -0.15 -4.68
N HIS A 460 -14.56 1.02 -5.00
CA HIS A 460 -15.18 2.34 -4.69
C HIS A 460 -15.36 3.26 -5.91
N GLY A 461 -15.66 2.68 -7.07
CA GLY A 461 -15.97 3.43 -8.28
C GLY A 461 -17.12 4.44 -8.14
N ASP A 462 -17.98 4.30 -7.13
CA ASP A 462 -19.10 5.21 -6.88
C ASP A 462 -18.71 6.50 -6.15
N LEU A 463 -17.64 6.48 -5.34
CA LEU A 463 -17.18 7.63 -4.54
C LEU A 463 -16.23 8.54 -5.31
N PHE A 464 -15.52 7.98 -6.29
CA PHE A 464 -14.46 8.68 -7.01
C PHE A 464 -14.57 8.49 -8.52
N ARG A 465 -14.14 9.50 -9.26
CA ARG A 465 -13.97 9.47 -10.72
C ARG A 465 -12.47 9.41 -11.01
N SER A 466 -12.03 8.44 -11.80
CA SER A 466 -10.62 8.41 -12.24
C SER A 466 -10.30 9.60 -13.15
N VAL A 467 -9.22 10.32 -12.83
CA VAL A 467 -8.64 11.38 -13.66
C VAL A 467 -7.52 10.78 -14.50
N SER A 468 -6.61 10.05 -13.85
CA SER A 468 -5.54 9.31 -14.52
C SER A 468 -5.42 7.91 -13.92
N VAL A 469 -5.76 6.89 -14.73
CA VAL A 469 -5.64 5.48 -14.32
C VAL A 469 -4.16 5.09 -14.18
N LYS A 470 -3.32 5.54 -15.14
CA LYS A 470 -1.88 5.26 -15.17
C LYS A 470 -1.17 5.77 -13.92
N HIS A 471 -1.50 6.99 -13.48
CA HIS A 471 -0.87 7.65 -12.34
C HIS A 471 -1.69 7.59 -11.05
N ARG A 472 -2.79 6.81 -11.04
CA ARG A 472 -3.66 6.60 -9.87
C ARG A 472 -4.18 7.90 -9.22
N ILE A 473 -4.54 8.86 -10.07
CA ILE A 473 -5.16 10.12 -9.66
C ILE A 473 -6.67 10.00 -9.83
N SER A 474 -7.41 10.27 -8.76
CA SER A 474 -8.88 10.23 -8.75
C SER A 474 -9.45 11.53 -8.18
N GLN A 475 -10.67 11.87 -8.56
CA GLN A 475 -11.39 13.04 -8.09
C GLN A 475 -12.64 12.61 -7.33
N ARG A 476 -12.91 13.23 -6.19
CA ARG A 476 -14.12 13.00 -5.41
C ARG A 476 -15.35 13.34 -6.25
N LYS A 477 -16.28 12.39 -6.37
CA LYS A 477 -17.60 12.67 -6.93
C LYS A 477 -18.40 13.47 -5.91
N GLY A 478 -19.04 14.55 -6.36
CA GLY A 478 -20.09 15.18 -5.58
C GLY A 478 -21.18 14.13 -5.33
N ALA A 479 -21.77 14.13 -4.13
CA ALA A 479 -22.91 13.26 -3.84
C ALA A 479 -24.04 13.58 -4.83
N SER A 480 -24.08 12.85 -5.94
CA SER A 480 -25.22 12.87 -6.83
C SER A 480 -26.28 12.04 -6.12
N THR A 481 -27.24 12.72 -5.49
CA THR A 481 -28.59 12.19 -5.37
C THR A 481 -29.03 11.85 -6.79
N ARG A 482 -28.76 10.62 -7.23
CA ARG A 482 -29.39 10.08 -8.44
C ARG A 482 -30.89 10.13 -8.16
N PRO A 483 -31.70 10.86 -8.95
CA PRO A 483 -33.13 10.63 -8.93
C PRO A 483 -33.31 9.19 -9.38
N THR A 484 -33.79 8.34 -8.49
CA THR A 484 -34.28 7.02 -8.84
C THR A 484 -35.28 7.20 -9.98
N PRO A 485 -35.09 6.56 -11.15
CA PRO A 485 -36.08 6.67 -12.21
C PRO A 485 -37.33 5.94 -11.73
N THR A 486 -38.33 6.70 -11.29
CA THR A 486 -39.69 6.21 -11.14
C THR A 486 -40.13 5.68 -12.51
N SER A 487 -40.40 4.38 -12.58
CA SER A 487 -41.01 3.71 -13.73
C SER A 487 -42.15 4.54 -14.32
N ARG A 488 -41.96 5.04 -15.56
CA ARG A 488 -43.07 5.46 -16.42
C ARG A 488 -43.17 4.49 -17.59
N ALA A 489 -44.38 3.96 -17.72
CA ALA A 489 -44.87 3.09 -18.76
C ALA A 489 -44.57 3.61 -20.19
N PRO A 490 -44.54 2.72 -21.20
CA PRO A 490 -44.08 3.07 -22.53
C PRO A 490 -45.15 3.88 -23.26
N SER A 491 -44.74 4.98 -23.88
CA SER A 491 -45.56 5.65 -24.88
C SER A 491 -44.68 6.15 -26.02
N VAL A 492 -44.71 5.34 -27.09
CA VAL A 492 -44.78 5.71 -28.51
C VAL A 492 -43.71 6.67 -29.03
N GLU A 493 -42.88 6.08 -29.89
CA GLU A 493 -42.05 6.68 -30.92
C GLU A 493 -42.67 7.94 -31.54
N ASN A 494 -41.89 9.02 -31.57
CA ASN A 494 -41.85 9.77 -32.80
C ASN A 494 -40.50 10.42 -33.05
N SER A 495 -40.05 10.18 -34.27
CA SER A 495 -38.80 10.61 -34.87
C SER A 495 -38.63 12.13 -34.90
N SER A 496 -37.36 12.53 -34.91
CA SER A 496 -36.72 13.34 -35.97
C SER A 496 -35.98 14.62 -35.53
N GLN A 497 -34.84 14.78 -36.22
CA GLN A 497 -34.05 15.99 -36.49
C GLN A 497 -32.97 16.44 -35.50
N ARG A 498 -31.73 16.06 -35.89
CA ARG A 498 -30.53 16.89 -35.74
C ARG A 498 -30.74 18.28 -36.35
N SER A 499 -30.40 19.32 -35.60
CA SER A 499 -29.74 20.50 -36.15
C SER A 499 -28.83 21.14 -35.09
N SER A 500 -27.88 21.89 -35.61
CA SER A 500 -26.62 22.35 -35.05
C SER A 500 -26.68 23.69 -34.31
N ARG A 501 -25.65 23.92 -33.47
CA ARG A 501 -25.07 25.23 -33.03
C ARG A 501 -25.89 26.07 -32.04
N GLU A 502 -25.32 26.33 -30.86
CA GLU A 502 -24.70 27.61 -30.44
C GLU A 502 -24.42 27.61 -28.93
N GLY A 503 -23.42 28.41 -28.52
CA GLY A 503 -22.99 28.50 -27.13
C GLY A 503 -24.10 28.92 -26.18
N THR A 504 -24.08 28.37 -24.98
CA THR A 504 -24.87 28.88 -23.86
C THR A 504 -23.96 28.96 -22.64
N GLU A 505 -23.76 30.19 -22.20
CA GLU A 505 -23.40 30.55 -20.84
C GLU A 505 -24.21 29.66 -19.89
N HIS A 506 -23.53 29.04 -18.91
CA HIS A 506 -24.24 28.42 -17.80
C HIS A 506 -25.14 29.50 -17.20
N PRO A 507 -26.47 29.31 -17.14
CA PRO A 507 -27.29 30.23 -16.38
C PRO A 507 -26.80 30.08 -14.95
N VAL A 508 -26.17 31.13 -14.42
CA VAL A 508 -26.03 31.27 -12.98
C VAL A 508 -27.45 31.10 -12.46
N ASP A 509 -27.69 30.01 -11.75
CA ASP A 509 -28.99 29.75 -11.16
C ASP A 509 -29.18 30.82 -10.09
N LEU A 510 -29.78 31.94 -10.49
CA LEU A 510 -30.12 33.07 -9.64
C LEU A 510 -30.92 32.58 -8.44
N THR A 511 -31.63 31.46 -8.57
CA THR A 511 -32.34 30.78 -7.50
C THR A 511 -31.39 30.21 -6.46
N GLU A 512 -30.32 29.52 -6.88
CA GLU A 512 -29.34 28.90 -5.98
C GLU A 512 -28.46 29.96 -5.30
N MET A 513 -28.05 31.00 -6.04
CA MET A 513 -27.33 32.14 -5.46
C MET A 513 -28.22 32.96 -4.50
N ALA A 514 -29.48 33.23 -4.87
CA ALA A 514 -30.41 33.93 -3.98
C ALA A 514 -30.73 33.10 -2.73
N GLN A 515 -30.90 31.77 -2.86
CA GLN A 515 -31.07 30.87 -1.73
C GLN A 515 -29.87 30.93 -0.80
N ARG A 516 -28.64 30.93 -1.34
CA ARG A 516 -27.43 31.00 -0.52
C ARG A 516 -27.28 32.33 0.21
N ILE A 517 -27.53 33.46 -0.47
CA ILE A 517 -27.51 34.80 0.16
C ILE A 517 -28.60 34.92 1.23
N VAL A 518 -29.83 34.44 0.95
CA VAL A 518 -30.92 34.44 1.92
C VAL A 518 -30.61 33.56 3.13
N LEU A 519 -29.97 32.41 2.91
CA LEU A 519 -29.57 31.50 3.98
C LEU A 519 -28.40 32.05 4.81
N ASP A 520 -27.47 32.77 4.21
CA ASP A 520 -26.32 33.34 4.92
C ASP A 520 -26.69 34.64 5.67
N GLU A 521 -27.55 35.49 5.11
CA GLU A 521 -27.86 36.83 5.65
C GLU A 521 -29.16 36.89 6.47
N PHE A 522 -30.15 36.03 6.19
CA PHE A 522 -31.49 36.08 6.79
C PHE A 522 -31.93 34.80 7.51
N ALA A 523 -31.15 33.71 7.49
CA ALA A 523 -31.52 32.50 8.23
C ALA A 523 -31.27 32.64 9.74
N PRO A 524 -32.18 32.12 10.58
CA PRO A 524 -31.94 32.01 12.01
C PRO A 524 -30.74 31.11 12.31
N LYS A 525 -30.04 31.36 13.41
CA LYS A 525 -28.87 30.58 13.80
C LYS A 525 -29.29 29.17 14.24
N TYR A 526 -28.54 28.14 13.86
CA TYR A 526 -28.92 26.75 14.12
C TYR A 526 -27.72 25.84 14.43
N ALA A 527 -28.01 24.72 15.09
CA ALA A 527 -27.09 23.61 15.33
C ALA A 527 -27.79 22.29 15.00
N VAL A 528 -27.11 21.39 14.30
CA VAL A 528 -27.55 20.02 14.05
C VAL A 528 -26.88 19.11 15.07
N ILE A 529 -27.69 18.32 15.76
CA ILE A 529 -27.24 17.44 16.85
C ILE A 529 -27.78 16.02 16.67
N ASP A 530 -27.10 15.05 17.29
CA ASP A 530 -27.62 13.71 17.50
C ASP A 530 -28.62 13.66 18.69
N GLU A 531 -29.18 12.48 18.98
CA GLU A 531 -30.09 12.25 20.12
C GLU A 531 -29.45 12.50 21.50
N TYR A 532 -28.13 12.38 21.61
CA TYR A 532 -27.36 12.62 22.83
C TYR A 532 -26.96 14.10 22.99
N GLY A 533 -27.27 14.95 22.01
CA GLY A 533 -26.95 16.38 21.98
C GLY A 533 -25.52 16.71 21.55
N GLN A 534 -24.80 15.77 20.91
CA GLN A 534 -23.51 16.06 20.27
C GLN A 534 -23.70 16.87 19.00
N ILE A 535 -22.85 17.85 18.77
CA ILE A 535 -22.98 18.75 17.62
C ILE A 535 -22.35 18.10 16.39
N LEU A 536 -23.17 17.83 15.39
CA LEU A 536 -22.78 17.29 14.09
C LEU A 536 -22.46 18.42 13.09
N ASN A 537 -23.21 19.53 13.16
CA ASN A 537 -23.00 20.70 12.30
C ASN A 537 -23.59 21.98 12.95
N HIS A 538 -23.18 23.18 12.53
CA HIS A 538 -23.73 24.44 13.04
C HIS A 538 -23.63 25.59 12.02
N SER A 539 -24.47 26.61 12.19
CA SER A 539 -24.42 27.86 11.42
C SER A 539 -23.31 28.80 11.91
N ALA A 540 -22.83 29.69 11.04
CA ALA A 540 -21.90 30.76 11.42
C ALA A 540 -22.47 31.66 12.55
N ASP A 541 -21.62 32.15 13.45
CA ASP A 541 -21.93 33.00 14.63
C ASP A 541 -22.75 32.35 15.78
N LEU A 542 -22.68 31.02 15.95
CA LEU A 542 -23.27 30.34 17.12
C LEU A 542 -22.63 30.78 18.46
N GLU A 543 -21.46 31.44 18.42
CA GLU A 543 -20.69 31.96 19.57
C GLU A 543 -21.48 32.90 20.49
N LYS A 544 -22.52 33.58 19.98
CA LYS A 544 -23.38 34.47 20.80
C LYS A 544 -24.21 33.71 21.84
N TYR A 545 -24.50 32.42 21.59
CA TYR A 545 -25.39 31.59 22.42
C TYR A 545 -24.63 30.50 23.19
N VAL A 546 -23.35 30.32 22.87
CA VAL A 546 -22.47 29.27 23.39
C VAL A 546 -21.32 29.92 24.16
N LYS A 547 -21.09 29.51 25.40
CA LYS A 547 -19.97 29.98 26.22
C LYS A 547 -18.96 28.86 26.43
N PHE A 548 -17.83 28.95 25.76
CA PHE A 548 -16.68 28.09 26.03
C PHE A 548 -16.09 28.46 27.39
N GLN A 549 -16.18 27.55 28.37
CA GLN A 549 -15.47 27.70 29.64
C GLN A 549 -14.00 27.29 29.41
N PHE A 550 -13.04 28.05 29.97
CA PHE A 550 -11.62 27.66 29.91
C PHE A 550 -11.43 26.33 30.67
N GLY A 551 -11.14 25.25 29.95
CA GLY A 551 -11.05 23.88 30.48
C GLY A 551 -11.37 22.81 29.43
N ASP A 552 -11.76 21.62 29.88
CA ASP A 552 -12.04 20.44 29.05
C ASP A 552 -13.03 20.73 27.90
N PHE A 553 -12.67 20.34 26.67
CA PHE A 553 -13.54 20.49 25.50
C PHE A 553 -14.73 19.52 25.59
N HIS A 554 -15.95 20.07 25.59
CA HIS A 554 -17.19 19.30 25.54
C HIS A 554 -17.91 19.50 24.20
N ASN A 555 -17.99 18.46 23.37
CA ASN A 555 -18.80 18.47 22.13
C ASN A 555 -20.27 18.12 22.43
N ASN A 556 -20.95 18.91 23.26
CA ASN A 556 -22.37 18.69 23.58
C ASN A 556 -23.11 20.03 23.75
N LEU A 557 -24.14 20.26 22.93
CA LEU A 557 -24.87 21.52 22.87
C LEU A 557 -25.46 21.91 24.24
N VAL A 558 -26.00 20.95 24.99
CA VAL A 558 -26.58 21.21 26.32
C VAL A 558 -25.53 21.68 27.33
N LYS A 559 -24.27 21.24 27.19
CA LYS A 559 -23.17 21.61 28.09
C LYS A 559 -22.57 22.97 27.76
N ILE A 560 -22.53 23.34 26.48
CA ILE A 560 -21.83 24.55 26.01
C ILE A 560 -22.74 25.79 25.87
N VAL A 561 -24.06 25.61 25.77
CA VAL A 561 -25.03 26.70 25.70
C VAL A 561 -25.07 27.51 27.03
N ASP A 562 -25.40 28.81 26.95
CA ASP A 562 -25.54 29.71 28.11
C ASP A 562 -26.42 29.10 29.20
N SER A 563 -26.04 29.29 30.48
CA SER A 563 -26.70 28.69 31.63
C SER A 563 -28.20 28.95 31.70
N ASN A 564 -28.68 30.09 31.18
CA ASN A 564 -30.10 30.44 31.16
C ASN A 564 -30.90 29.68 30.08
N LEU A 565 -30.23 29.13 29.07
CA LEU A 565 -30.84 28.38 27.97
C LEU A 565 -30.68 26.86 28.13
N ARG A 566 -29.76 26.38 28.98
CA ARG A 566 -29.47 24.94 29.16
C ARG A 566 -30.70 24.09 29.51
N ILE A 567 -31.52 24.56 30.45
CA ILE A 567 -32.72 23.84 30.90
C ILE A 567 -33.74 23.76 29.76
N GLY A 568 -33.92 24.85 29.02
CA GLY A 568 -34.79 24.91 27.85
C GLY A 568 -34.34 23.97 26.74
N VAL A 569 -33.06 23.99 26.36
CA VAL A 569 -32.50 23.11 25.33
C VAL A 569 -32.63 21.64 25.72
N ARG A 570 -32.30 21.29 26.97
CA ARG A 570 -32.40 19.90 27.45
C ARG A 570 -33.84 19.39 27.44
N SER A 571 -34.79 20.21 27.91
CA SER A 571 -36.20 19.83 27.92
C SER A 571 -36.76 19.68 26.51
N LEU A 572 -36.44 20.60 25.60
CA LEU A 572 -36.90 20.58 24.22
C LEU A 572 -36.29 19.45 23.40
N LEU A 573 -35.02 19.13 23.63
CA LEU A 573 -34.36 17.98 22.99
C LEU A 573 -35.00 16.68 23.46
N LYS A 574 -35.17 16.49 24.77
CA LYS A 574 -35.83 15.30 25.32
C LYS A 574 -37.24 15.13 24.74
N GLU A 575 -38.03 16.20 24.71
CA GLU A 575 -39.39 16.18 24.16
C GLU A 575 -39.39 15.92 22.65
N ALA A 576 -38.45 16.47 21.88
CA ALA A 576 -38.33 16.22 20.44
C ALA A 576 -37.87 14.80 20.11
N VAL A 577 -36.99 14.21 20.95
CA VAL A 577 -36.56 12.82 20.85
C VAL A 577 -37.74 11.88 21.13
N GLU A 578 -38.45 12.08 22.23
CA GLU A 578 -39.61 11.27 22.64
C GLU A 578 -40.76 11.35 21.63
N THR A 579 -41.08 12.55 21.15
CA THR A 579 -42.24 12.77 20.26
C THR A 579 -41.93 12.59 18.78
N SER A 580 -40.65 12.58 18.39
CA SER A 580 -40.19 12.61 17.00
C SER A 580 -40.91 13.67 16.15
N ARG A 581 -41.26 14.80 16.77
CA ARG A 581 -41.94 15.93 16.14
C ARG A 581 -41.21 17.22 16.44
N LYS A 582 -41.54 18.26 15.66
CA LYS A 582 -41.05 19.62 15.92
C LYS A 582 -41.62 20.14 17.23
N VAL A 583 -40.75 20.56 18.15
CA VAL A 583 -41.11 21.14 19.44
C VAL A 583 -40.50 22.55 19.53
N GLN A 584 -41.23 23.51 20.09
CA GLN A 584 -40.83 24.91 20.17
C GLN A 584 -41.23 25.51 21.52
N ARG A 585 -40.37 26.39 22.09
CA ARG A 585 -40.71 27.26 23.22
C ARG A 585 -40.23 28.69 22.99
N ASP A 586 -40.95 29.64 23.54
CA ASP A 586 -40.75 31.09 23.41
C ASP A 586 -40.58 31.83 24.75
N ASP A 587 -40.55 31.09 25.87
CA ASP A 587 -40.40 31.59 27.24
C ASP A 587 -38.94 31.76 27.69
N LEU A 588 -37.98 31.55 26.78
CA LEU A 588 -36.56 31.60 27.09
C LEU A 588 -36.00 33.02 26.95
N SER A 589 -35.09 33.39 27.84
CA SER A 589 -34.44 34.70 27.82
C SER A 589 -32.94 34.61 27.97
N LEU A 590 -32.20 35.30 27.09
CA LEU A 590 -30.76 35.43 27.15
C LEU A 590 -30.39 36.77 27.79
N ARG A 591 -29.53 36.72 28.82
CA ARG A 591 -29.02 37.93 29.48
C ARG A 591 -27.67 38.32 28.89
N ASN A 592 -27.59 39.54 28.36
CA ASN A 592 -26.34 40.11 27.85
C ASN A 592 -26.06 41.43 28.58
N GLY A 593 -25.38 41.35 29.74
CA GLY A 593 -25.20 42.50 30.65
C GLY A 593 -26.52 42.92 31.32
N ASP A 594 -26.93 44.16 31.09
CA ASP A 594 -28.16 44.78 31.63
C ASP A 594 -29.39 44.61 30.71
N LEU A 595 -29.21 43.96 29.56
CA LEU A 595 -30.26 43.71 28.57
C LEU A 595 -30.72 42.26 28.60
N ILE A 596 -32.04 42.06 28.51
CA ILE A 596 -32.71 40.78 28.41
C ILE A 596 -33.28 40.64 27.00
N GLN A 597 -32.78 39.66 26.24
CA GLN A 597 -33.29 39.30 24.92
C GLN A 597 -34.21 38.09 25.05
N ARG A 598 -35.46 38.19 24.59
CA ARG A 598 -36.35 37.01 24.50
C ARG A 598 -35.96 36.15 23.31
N MET A 599 -36.07 34.84 23.49
CA MET A 599 -35.65 33.83 22.53
C MET A 599 -36.71 32.76 22.35
N MET A 600 -36.90 32.37 21.10
CA MET A 600 -37.65 31.19 20.71
C MET A 600 -36.67 30.11 20.25
N LEU A 601 -36.75 28.94 20.88
CA LEU A 601 -35.93 27.79 20.55
C LEU A 601 -36.81 26.71 19.94
N THR A 602 -36.33 26.15 18.84
CA THR A 602 -37.07 25.13 18.08
C THR A 602 -36.19 23.92 17.87
N VAL A 603 -36.66 22.73 18.22
CA VAL A 603 -35.98 21.46 17.93
C VAL A 603 -36.84 20.69 16.94
N GLN A 604 -36.28 20.38 15.78
CA GLN A 604 -36.97 19.71 14.70
C GLN A 604 -36.20 18.44 14.29
N PRO A 605 -36.80 17.24 14.40
CA PRO A 605 -36.21 16.03 13.86
C PRO A 605 -36.14 16.12 12.34
N MET A 606 -35.02 15.68 11.78
CA MET A 606 -34.79 15.64 10.34
C MET A 606 -35.06 14.22 9.80
N PRO A 607 -35.93 14.06 8.78
CA PRO A 607 -36.11 12.76 8.14
C PRO A 607 -34.84 12.36 7.36
N ARG A 608 -34.29 11.16 7.61
CA ARG A 608 -33.14 10.61 6.88
C ARG A 608 -33.58 9.72 5.71
N LEU A 609 -32.92 9.91 4.56
CA LEU A 609 -32.71 8.85 3.58
C LEU A 609 -31.48 8.03 4.03
N GLY A 610 -31.68 6.86 4.64
CA GLY A 610 -30.72 5.75 4.57
C GLY A 610 -29.63 5.58 5.64
N GLU A 611 -29.68 6.24 6.81
CA GLU A 611 -28.75 5.95 7.93
C GLU A 611 -29.49 5.81 9.28
N SER A 612 -28.93 4.99 10.17
CA SER A 612 -29.57 4.35 11.35
C SER A 612 -29.74 5.22 12.60
N GLU A 613 -29.30 6.49 12.61
CA GLU A 613 -29.33 7.32 13.83
C GLU A 613 -30.22 8.58 13.67
N PRO A 614 -31.08 8.92 14.65
CA PRO A 614 -31.95 10.09 14.56
C PRO A 614 -31.19 11.40 14.78
N ILE A 615 -31.40 12.38 13.88
CA ILE A 615 -30.75 13.69 13.91
C ILE A 615 -31.77 14.83 14.07
N TYR A 616 -31.37 15.85 14.83
CA TYR A 616 -32.23 16.96 15.23
C TYR A 616 -31.60 18.31 14.87
N LEU A 617 -32.40 19.21 14.31
CA LEU A 617 -32.05 20.60 14.04
C LEU A 617 -32.56 21.49 15.17
N VAL A 618 -31.65 22.16 15.88
CA VAL A 618 -31.93 23.15 16.92
C VAL A 618 -31.77 24.55 16.33
N VAL A 619 -32.83 25.35 16.35
CA VAL A 619 -32.86 26.71 15.79
C VAL A 619 -33.08 27.74 16.91
N PHE A 620 -32.25 28.78 16.92
CA PHE A 620 -32.27 29.90 17.84
C PHE A 620 -32.85 31.13 17.13
N HIS A 621 -33.97 31.64 17.62
CA HIS A 621 -34.64 32.81 17.06
C HIS A 621 -34.80 33.91 18.12
N GLU A 622 -34.34 35.12 17.83
CA GLU A 622 -34.48 36.28 18.73
C GLU A 622 -35.85 36.93 18.52
N ILE A 623 -36.63 37.10 19.61
CA ILE A 623 -37.95 37.73 19.56
C ILE A 623 -37.86 39.13 20.16
N GLY A 624 -38.13 40.14 19.33
CA GLY A 624 -38.24 41.54 19.75
C GLY A 624 -36.89 42.22 20.07
N LEU A 625 -36.96 43.47 20.55
CA LEU A 625 -35.78 44.25 20.95
C LEU A 625 -35.38 43.92 22.41
N PRO A 626 -34.09 43.97 22.76
CA PRO A 626 -33.64 43.71 24.13
C PRO A 626 -34.20 44.73 25.12
N ALA A 627 -34.75 44.27 26.25
CA ALA A 627 -35.34 45.12 27.30
C ALA A 627 -34.41 45.25 28.52
N THR A 628 -34.45 46.39 29.23
CA THR A 628 -33.66 46.63 30.45
C THR A 628 -34.33 46.04 31.70
N LEU A 629 -33.53 45.55 32.66
CA LEU A 629 -33.98 44.90 33.91
C LEU A 629 -35.06 45.65 34.72
N ASN A 630 -35.17 46.98 34.59
CA ASN A 630 -36.15 47.79 35.33
C ASN A 630 -37.60 47.70 34.83
N ASP A 631 -37.87 47.15 33.64
CA ASP A 631 -39.23 47.06 33.10
C ASP A 631 -39.94 45.72 33.44
N ALA A 632 -39.24 44.75 34.01
CA ALA A 632 -39.75 43.40 34.29
C ALA A 632 -40.29 43.19 35.72
N ASP A 633 -40.14 44.19 36.60
CA ASP A 633 -40.34 44.03 38.05
C ASP A 633 -41.78 44.35 38.54
N ASN A 634 -42.75 44.49 37.62
CA ASN A 634 -44.11 44.95 37.96
C ASN A 634 -45.19 43.85 37.99
N SER A 635 -44.84 42.57 38.07
CA SER A 635 -45.84 41.52 38.26
C SER A 635 -45.32 40.31 39.02
N HIS A 636 -45.29 40.39 40.36
CA HIS A 636 -45.16 39.22 41.21
C HIS A 636 -46.30 39.12 42.23
N SER A 637 -47.05 38.04 42.12
CA SER A 637 -47.83 37.43 43.19
C SER A 637 -47.65 35.91 43.12
N ARG A 638 -47.01 35.34 44.14
CA ARG A 638 -47.04 33.91 44.52
C ARG A 638 -47.67 33.85 45.92
N PRO A 639 -48.44 32.81 46.34
CA PRO A 639 -47.85 31.49 46.70
C PRO A 639 -48.80 30.24 46.60
N GLU A 640 -48.31 29.08 47.07
CA GLU A 640 -48.96 27.80 47.49
C GLU A 640 -48.90 26.51 46.60
N SER A 641 -48.46 26.53 45.34
CA SER A 641 -48.58 25.33 44.44
C SER A 641 -47.37 24.37 44.36
N GLU A 642 -46.23 24.65 45.00
CA GLU A 642 -44.97 23.95 44.67
C GLU A 642 -44.84 22.53 45.25
N ALA A 643 -45.48 22.21 46.38
CA ALA A 643 -45.36 20.88 47.00
C ALA A 643 -46.19 19.81 46.28
N ASP A 644 -47.44 20.11 45.92
CA ASP A 644 -48.30 19.18 45.17
C ASP A 644 -47.83 19.01 43.72
N SER A 645 -47.24 20.06 43.14
CA SER A 645 -46.60 19.99 41.82
C SER A 645 -45.40 19.04 41.83
N LEU A 646 -44.60 19.04 42.91
CA LEU A 646 -43.43 18.16 43.02
C LEU A 646 -43.82 16.69 43.15
N ILE A 647 -44.86 16.38 43.92
CA ILE A 647 -45.35 15.00 44.08
C ILE A 647 -45.93 14.48 42.75
N PHE A 648 -46.75 15.30 42.07
CA PHE A 648 -47.28 14.96 40.75
C PHE A 648 -46.16 14.77 39.70
N HIS A 649 -45.09 15.57 39.78
CA HIS A 649 -43.93 15.41 38.91
C HIS A 649 -43.16 14.10 39.17
N LEU A 650 -42.98 13.72 40.42
CA LEU A 650 -42.28 12.48 40.79
C LEU A 650 -43.08 11.22 40.41
N GLU A 651 -44.40 11.23 40.58
CA GLU A 651 -45.25 10.10 40.18
C GLU A 651 -45.23 9.91 38.66
N ARG A 652 -45.30 11.00 37.89
CA ARG A 652 -45.22 10.97 36.44
C ARG A 652 -43.83 10.53 35.93
N GLU A 653 -42.77 10.91 36.63
CA GLU A 653 -41.41 10.47 36.31
C GLU A 653 -41.25 8.96 36.56
N LEU A 654 -41.80 8.46 37.66
CA LEU A 654 -41.76 7.03 37.99
C LEU A 654 -42.55 6.18 36.99
N GLU A 655 -43.72 6.66 36.55
CA GLU A 655 -44.51 6.02 35.50
C GLU A 655 -43.80 6.02 34.14
N SER A 656 -43.12 7.11 33.80
CA SER A 656 -42.26 7.19 32.60
C SER A 656 -41.11 6.18 32.67
N THR A 657 -40.39 6.09 33.80
CA THR A 657 -39.25 5.16 33.93
C THR A 657 -39.66 3.70 33.82
N ARG A 658 -40.86 3.34 34.30
CA ARG A 658 -41.41 1.98 34.13
C ARG A 658 -41.72 1.68 32.67
N PHE A 659 -42.33 2.62 31.98
CA PHE A 659 -42.62 2.48 30.56
C PHE A 659 -41.33 2.36 29.72
N ASP A 660 -40.30 3.14 30.05
CA ASP A 660 -38.99 3.08 29.41
C ASP A 660 -38.29 1.73 29.65
N LEU A 661 -38.43 1.16 30.86
CA LEU A 661 -37.88 -0.14 31.19
C LEU A 661 -38.57 -1.28 30.41
N ASP A 662 -39.90 -1.26 30.33
CA ASP A 662 -40.65 -2.27 29.57
C ASP A 662 -40.33 -2.19 28.06
N ARG A 663 -40.17 -0.97 27.52
CA ARG A 663 -39.70 -0.77 26.14
C ARG A 663 -38.28 -1.29 25.94
N SER A 664 -37.37 -1.00 26.86
CA SER A 664 -36.00 -1.51 26.80
C SER A 664 -35.94 -3.04 26.87
N LEU A 665 -36.84 -3.69 27.62
CA LEU A 665 -36.93 -5.15 27.64
C LEU A 665 -37.40 -5.70 26.29
N GLN A 666 -38.40 -5.07 25.66
CA GLN A 666 -38.86 -5.47 24.32
C GLN A 666 -37.79 -5.26 23.25
N ASP A 667 -37.06 -4.13 23.29
CA ASP A 667 -35.97 -3.86 22.37
C ASP A 667 -34.83 -4.88 22.55
N MET A 668 -34.53 -5.28 23.81
CA MET A 668 -33.54 -6.32 24.09
C MET A 668 -33.99 -7.69 23.61
N GLU A 669 -35.27 -8.06 23.77
CA GLU A 669 -35.82 -9.31 23.25
C GLU A 669 -35.77 -9.36 21.72
N ALA A 670 -36.15 -8.26 21.05
CA ALA A 670 -36.07 -8.14 19.60
C ALA A 670 -34.62 -8.24 19.08
N ALA A 671 -33.67 -7.56 19.73
CA ALA A 671 -32.25 -7.65 19.39
C ALA A 671 -31.69 -9.06 19.57
N ASN A 672 -32.17 -9.79 20.59
CA ASN A 672 -31.74 -11.17 20.84
C ASN A 672 -32.31 -12.14 19.79
N GLU A 673 -33.54 -11.90 19.33
CA GLU A 673 -34.15 -12.67 18.24
C GLU A 673 -33.47 -12.39 16.89
N GLU A 674 -33.08 -11.13 16.62
CA GLU A 674 -32.30 -10.76 15.44
C GLU A 674 -30.89 -11.35 15.48
N LEU A 675 -30.21 -11.32 16.63
CA LEU A 675 -28.92 -12.00 16.81
C LEU A 675 -29.03 -13.50 16.58
N LYS A 676 -30.09 -14.13 17.07
CA LYS A 676 -30.32 -15.55 16.85
C LYS A 676 -30.56 -15.85 15.36
N SER A 677 -31.36 -15.03 14.67
CA SER A 677 -31.59 -15.14 13.22
C SER A 677 -30.29 -14.96 12.43
N SER A 678 -29.48 -13.98 12.79
CA SER A 678 -28.17 -13.75 12.15
C SER A 678 -27.21 -14.91 12.37
N ASN A 679 -27.25 -15.54 13.54
CA ASN A 679 -26.45 -16.73 13.84
C ASN A 679 -26.91 -17.94 13.02
N GLU A 680 -28.22 -18.13 12.83
CA GLU A 680 -28.78 -19.17 11.96
C GLU A 680 -28.39 -18.94 10.48
N GLU A 681 -28.39 -17.70 10.00
CA GLU A 681 -27.90 -17.36 8.64
C GLU A 681 -26.39 -17.62 8.49
N LEU A 682 -25.59 -17.28 9.49
CA LEU A 682 -24.13 -17.57 9.48
C LEU A 682 -23.85 -19.07 9.44
N LEU A 683 -24.59 -19.87 10.19
CA LEU A 683 -24.48 -21.33 10.15
C LEU A 683 -24.86 -21.86 8.75
N SER A 684 -25.95 -21.35 8.16
CA SER A 684 -26.35 -21.72 6.80
C SER A 684 -25.30 -21.36 5.75
N MET A 685 -24.70 -20.16 5.84
CA MET A 685 -23.60 -19.77 4.94
C MET A 685 -22.36 -20.66 5.12
N ASN A 686 -22.09 -21.10 6.34
CA ASN A 686 -20.96 -21.98 6.62
C ASN A 686 -21.19 -23.38 6.01
N GLU A 687 -22.43 -23.89 6.08
CA GLU A 687 -22.82 -25.13 5.40
C GLU A 687 -22.71 -25.02 3.87
N GLU A 688 -23.12 -23.89 3.27
CA GLU A 688 -22.95 -23.66 1.83
C GLU A 688 -21.47 -23.58 1.42
N LEU A 689 -20.63 -22.92 2.22
CA LEU A 689 -19.18 -22.86 1.97
C LEU A 689 -18.53 -24.23 2.09
N GLN A 690 -18.93 -25.04 3.07
CA GLN A 690 -18.43 -26.40 3.22
C GLN A 690 -18.85 -27.26 2.03
N SER A 691 -20.09 -27.15 1.57
CA SER A 691 -20.56 -27.84 0.36
C SER A 691 -19.79 -27.41 -0.90
N ALA A 692 -19.49 -26.12 -1.06
CA ALA A 692 -18.71 -25.63 -2.19
C ALA A 692 -17.26 -26.14 -2.16
N ASN A 693 -16.67 -26.28 -0.97
CA ASN A 693 -15.35 -26.88 -0.81
C ASN A 693 -15.35 -28.37 -1.17
N GLU A 694 -16.36 -29.12 -0.74
CA GLU A 694 -16.49 -30.55 -1.08
C GLU A 694 -16.64 -30.76 -2.59
N GLU A 695 -17.40 -29.92 -3.28
CA GLU A 695 -17.56 -29.98 -4.74
C GLU A 695 -16.24 -29.64 -5.47
N LEU A 696 -15.49 -28.67 -4.97
CA LEU A 696 -14.19 -28.28 -5.53
C LEU A 696 -13.14 -29.37 -5.34
N GLU A 697 -13.13 -30.04 -4.19
CA GLU A 697 -12.23 -31.16 -3.92
C GLU A 697 -12.55 -32.37 -4.81
N ALA A 698 -13.83 -32.66 -5.04
CA ALA A 698 -14.27 -33.69 -5.98
C ALA A 698 -13.82 -33.38 -7.41
N SER A 699 -14.02 -32.14 -7.88
CA SER A 699 -13.58 -31.72 -9.22
C SER A 699 -12.06 -31.83 -9.40
N LYS A 700 -11.30 -31.48 -8.35
CA LYS A 700 -9.84 -31.61 -8.34
C LYS A 700 -9.40 -33.06 -8.49
N GLU A 701 -10.06 -34.00 -7.82
CA GLU A 701 -9.71 -35.42 -7.93
C GLU A 701 -10.06 -35.98 -9.32
N GLU A 702 -11.20 -35.60 -9.92
CA GLU A 702 -11.53 -36.01 -11.29
C GLU A 702 -10.48 -35.53 -12.31
N ILE A 703 -10.01 -34.29 -12.19
CA ILE A 703 -8.94 -33.76 -13.06
C ILE A 703 -7.64 -34.55 -12.85
N ARG A 704 -7.33 -34.91 -11.60
CA ARG A 704 -6.12 -35.67 -11.27
C ARG A 704 -6.16 -37.08 -11.85
N GLU A 705 -7.31 -37.75 -11.75
CA GLU A 705 -7.52 -39.07 -12.37
C GLU A 705 -7.42 -39.00 -13.91
N GLY A 706 -8.01 -37.99 -14.53
CA GLY A 706 -7.91 -37.76 -15.97
C GLY A 706 -6.48 -37.54 -16.43
N SER A 707 -5.70 -36.75 -15.68
CA SER A 707 -4.27 -36.51 -15.95
C SER A 707 -3.45 -37.79 -15.84
N LEU A 708 -3.68 -38.60 -14.80
CA LEU A 708 -3.00 -39.88 -14.61
C LEU A 708 -3.33 -40.89 -15.72
N ALA A 709 -4.59 -40.94 -16.16
CA ALA A 709 -5.01 -41.80 -17.26
C ALA A 709 -4.33 -41.38 -18.58
N LEU A 710 -4.23 -40.09 -18.85
CA LEU A 710 -3.55 -39.55 -20.02
C LEU A 710 -2.05 -39.87 -20.00
N GLN A 711 -1.41 -39.73 -18.84
CA GLN A 711 0.02 -40.03 -18.67
C GLN A 711 0.30 -41.52 -18.90
N ARG A 712 -0.56 -42.43 -18.41
CA ARG A 712 -0.45 -43.87 -18.68
C ARG A 712 -0.60 -44.18 -20.17
N ALA A 713 -1.62 -43.63 -20.83
CA ALA A 713 -1.83 -43.82 -22.25
C ALA A 713 -0.64 -43.31 -23.08
N ASN A 714 -0.06 -42.17 -22.71
CA ASN A 714 1.12 -41.63 -23.38
C ASN A 714 2.36 -42.52 -23.17
N THR A 715 2.54 -43.05 -21.96
CA THR A 715 3.63 -43.98 -21.64
C THR A 715 3.48 -45.30 -22.42
N ASP A 716 2.26 -45.83 -22.53
CA ASP A 716 1.97 -47.05 -23.29
C ASP A 716 2.21 -46.83 -24.79
N LEU A 717 1.84 -45.66 -25.32
CA LEU A 717 2.12 -45.29 -26.70
C LEU A 717 3.64 -45.19 -26.96
N GLU A 718 4.39 -44.54 -26.08
CA GLU A 718 5.86 -44.47 -26.19
C GLU A 718 6.50 -45.86 -26.13
N ASN A 719 6.02 -46.74 -25.25
CA ASN A 719 6.52 -48.10 -25.12
C ASN A 719 6.21 -48.94 -26.36
N LEU A 720 5.00 -48.79 -26.93
CA LEU A 720 4.62 -49.46 -28.17
C LEU A 720 5.53 -49.01 -29.31
N LEU A 721 5.71 -47.69 -29.50
CA LEU A 721 6.59 -47.10 -30.51
C LEU A 721 8.06 -47.55 -30.37
N ARG A 722 8.53 -47.79 -29.15
CA ARG A 722 9.88 -48.36 -28.91
C ARG A 722 9.97 -49.84 -29.24
N SER A 723 8.90 -50.60 -29.03
CA SER A 723 8.89 -52.06 -29.18
C SER A 723 8.77 -52.54 -30.63
N THR A 724 8.10 -51.79 -31.50
CA THR A 724 7.83 -52.22 -32.89
C THR A 724 9.04 -52.12 -33.82
N GLN A 725 10.14 -51.49 -33.39
CA GLN A 725 11.36 -51.24 -34.19
C GLN A 725 11.09 -50.63 -35.58
N ILE A 726 9.94 -50.00 -35.78
CA ILE A 726 9.60 -49.31 -37.01
C ILE A 726 10.32 -47.97 -37.00
N ALA A 727 11.14 -47.72 -38.01
CA ALA A 727 11.85 -46.47 -38.20
C ALA A 727 10.89 -45.40 -38.77
N ALA A 728 10.49 -44.43 -37.94
CA ALA A 728 9.53 -43.39 -38.31
C ALA A 728 9.96 -42.01 -37.80
N VAL A 729 9.76 -40.98 -38.63
CA VAL A 729 9.93 -39.57 -38.28
C VAL A 729 8.61 -38.87 -38.53
N PHE A 730 8.14 -38.12 -37.55
CA PHE A 730 6.95 -37.30 -37.65
C PHE A 730 7.39 -35.87 -37.91
N LEU A 731 6.89 -35.27 -38.98
CA LEU A 731 7.22 -33.91 -39.40
C LEU A 731 6.02 -32.97 -39.18
N ASP A 732 6.29 -31.67 -39.12
CA ASP A 732 5.27 -30.62 -39.22
C ASP A 732 5.06 -30.17 -40.68
N GLU A 733 4.17 -29.19 -40.90
CA GLU A 733 3.83 -28.66 -42.23
C GLU A 733 5.03 -28.05 -42.97
N ASP A 734 6.07 -27.64 -42.24
CA ASP A 734 7.32 -27.07 -42.77
C ASP A 734 8.45 -28.12 -42.87
N LEU A 735 8.12 -29.41 -42.76
CA LEU A 735 9.04 -30.55 -42.78
C LEU A 735 10.09 -30.54 -41.64
N ASN A 736 9.78 -29.90 -40.50
CA ASN A 736 10.61 -29.98 -39.30
C ASN A 736 10.26 -31.19 -38.45
N VAL A 737 11.28 -31.76 -37.81
CA VAL A 737 11.14 -32.96 -36.97
C VAL A 737 10.31 -32.65 -35.71
N ARG A 738 9.11 -33.22 -35.59
CA ARG A 738 8.25 -33.09 -34.39
C ARG A 738 8.54 -34.17 -33.35
N SER A 739 8.75 -35.40 -33.81
CA SER A 739 9.10 -36.56 -32.98
C SER A 739 9.62 -37.68 -33.87
N PHE A 740 10.35 -38.65 -33.30
CA PHE A 740 10.84 -39.79 -34.09
C PHE A 740 11.03 -41.03 -33.22
N THR A 741 10.96 -42.21 -33.83
CA THR A 741 11.21 -43.48 -33.14
C THR A 741 12.70 -43.79 -33.06
N PRO A 742 13.19 -44.51 -32.03
CA PRO A 742 14.63 -44.80 -31.90
C PRO A 742 15.22 -45.56 -33.09
N ALA A 743 14.42 -46.37 -33.78
CA ALA A 743 14.86 -47.16 -34.93
C ALA A 743 15.23 -46.31 -36.15
N ILE A 744 14.73 -45.06 -36.28
CA ILE A 744 15.16 -44.17 -37.38
C ILE A 744 16.63 -43.78 -37.26
N LYS A 745 17.26 -43.92 -36.08
CA LYS A 745 18.66 -43.54 -35.89
C LYS A 745 19.64 -44.28 -36.81
N GLU A 746 19.23 -45.44 -37.30
CA GLU A 746 19.97 -46.25 -38.27
C GLU A 746 19.88 -45.70 -39.70
N ILE A 747 18.84 -44.90 -40.01
CA ILE A 747 18.60 -44.27 -41.32
C ILE A 747 19.04 -42.79 -41.31
N TYR A 748 18.75 -42.07 -40.24
CA TYR A 748 19.15 -40.68 -40.02
C TYR A 748 19.80 -40.54 -38.64
N SER A 749 20.99 -39.93 -38.54
CA SER A 749 21.68 -39.70 -37.25
C SER A 749 21.04 -38.59 -36.40
N LEU A 750 19.77 -38.73 -36.04
CA LEU A 750 18.99 -37.74 -35.27
C LEU A 750 19.23 -37.86 -33.76
N LEU A 751 19.40 -36.72 -33.10
CA LEU A 751 19.45 -36.59 -31.66
C LEU A 751 18.15 -36.00 -31.12
N SER A 752 17.86 -36.22 -29.83
CA SER A 752 16.63 -35.69 -29.20
C SER A 752 16.56 -34.16 -29.19
N THR A 753 17.70 -33.48 -29.34
CA THR A 753 17.82 -32.02 -29.48
C THR A 753 17.54 -31.50 -30.89
N ASP A 754 17.33 -32.39 -31.86
CA ASP A 754 17.07 -32.03 -33.25
C ASP A 754 15.56 -31.88 -33.57
N VAL A 755 14.71 -32.10 -32.56
CA VAL A 755 13.27 -31.76 -32.64
C VAL A 755 13.12 -30.26 -32.89
N GLY A 756 12.33 -29.89 -33.89
CA GLY A 756 12.13 -28.52 -34.39
C GLY A 756 13.08 -28.09 -35.51
N ARG A 757 13.93 -29.00 -36.05
CA ARG A 757 14.83 -28.70 -37.18
C ARG A 757 14.33 -29.33 -38.49
N PRO A 758 14.61 -28.72 -39.67
CA PRO A 758 14.24 -29.28 -40.97
C PRO A 758 14.95 -30.61 -41.23
N LEU A 759 14.22 -31.64 -41.67
CA LEU A 759 14.79 -32.97 -41.93
C LEU A 759 15.84 -32.95 -43.06
N GLU A 760 15.70 -32.06 -44.03
CA GLU A 760 16.62 -31.91 -45.19
C GLU A 760 18.07 -31.59 -44.81
N ARG A 761 18.31 -31.08 -43.60
CA ARG A 761 19.66 -30.76 -43.11
C ARG A 761 20.43 -31.99 -42.64
N PHE A 762 19.76 -33.13 -42.49
CA PHE A 762 20.38 -34.37 -42.05
C PHE A 762 20.69 -35.25 -43.25
N VAL A 763 21.93 -35.75 -43.31
CA VAL A 763 22.37 -36.66 -44.38
C VAL A 763 21.89 -38.07 -44.04
N PRO A 764 21.10 -38.73 -44.91
CA PRO A 764 20.67 -40.11 -44.70
C PRO A 764 21.87 -41.07 -44.79
N LEU A 765 21.86 -42.14 -44.00
CA LEU A 765 22.89 -43.19 -43.94
C LEU A 765 22.62 -44.35 -44.91
N VAL A 766 21.72 -44.16 -45.88
CA VAL A 766 21.30 -45.19 -46.85
C VAL A 766 21.63 -44.74 -48.28
N ASP A 767 22.00 -45.70 -49.12
CA ASP A 767 22.27 -45.46 -50.54
C ASP A 767 20.95 -45.25 -51.32
N ASP A 768 20.93 -44.33 -52.28
CA ASP A 768 19.75 -43.97 -53.12
C ASP A 768 18.50 -43.52 -52.33
N MET A 769 18.66 -42.63 -51.33
CA MET A 769 17.51 -42.02 -50.64
C MET A 769 16.65 -41.19 -51.63
N PRO A 770 15.34 -41.46 -51.77
CA PRO A 770 14.45 -40.66 -52.60
C PRO A 770 14.30 -39.24 -52.05
N LYS A 771 14.08 -38.26 -52.93
CA LYS A 771 13.80 -36.89 -52.50
C LYS A 771 12.49 -36.85 -51.73
N LEU A 772 12.46 -36.12 -50.62
CA LEU A 772 11.24 -35.86 -49.85
C LEU A 772 10.25 -35.10 -50.74
N SER A 773 9.02 -35.60 -50.80
CA SER A 773 7.92 -34.94 -51.49
C SER A 773 7.48 -33.70 -50.69
N ASP A 774 7.07 -32.65 -51.38
CA ASP A 774 6.55 -31.44 -50.72
C ASP A 774 5.19 -31.74 -50.05
N PHE A 775 4.86 -31.05 -48.96
CA PHE A 775 3.63 -31.30 -48.19
C PHE A 775 2.37 -31.22 -49.06
N ARG A 776 2.35 -30.30 -50.03
CA ARG A 776 1.25 -30.15 -51.00
C ARG A 776 1.09 -31.33 -51.96
N GLN A 777 2.17 -32.05 -52.27
CA GLN A 777 2.11 -33.26 -53.09
C GLN A 777 1.58 -34.46 -52.29
N ILE A 778 1.91 -34.54 -51.00
CA ILE A 778 1.43 -35.58 -50.09
C ILE A 778 -0.07 -35.40 -49.82
N GLU A 779 -0.55 -34.15 -49.70
CA GLU A 779 -1.99 -33.85 -49.52
C GLU A 779 -2.85 -34.23 -50.74
N GLU A 780 -2.29 -34.17 -51.96
CA GLU A 780 -2.99 -34.53 -53.22
C GLU A 780 -2.93 -36.04 -53.54
N GLU A 781 -1.79 -36.70 -53.29
CA GLU A 781 -1.56 -38.11 -53.66
C GLU A 781 -1.83 -39.10 -52.50
N GLY A 782 -1.95 -38.61 -51.27
CA GLY A 782 -2.09 -39.42 -50.07
C GLY A 782 -0.77 -40.05 -49.62
N VAL A 783 -0.79 -41.35 -49.31
CA VAL A 783 0.40 -42.05 -48.78
C VAL A 783 1.42 -42.29 -49.89
N VAL A 784 2.63 -41.76 -49.73
CA VAL A 784 3.76 -41.98 -50.65
C VAL A 784 4.67 -43.05 -50.05
N GLU A 785 4.81 -44.18 -50.76
CA GLU A 785 5.61 -45.32 -50.32
C GLU A 785 6.90 -45.44 -51.14
N HIS A 786 8.03 -45.48 -50.44
CA HIS A 786 9.32 -45.78 -51.04
C HIS A 786 10.01 -46.94 -50.31
N THR A 787 10.60 -47.86 -51.08
CA THR A 787 11.41 -48.96 -50.53
C THR A 787 12.89 -48.59 -50.63
N ILE A 788 13.56 -48.57 -49.49
CA ILE A 788 15.00 -48.30 -49.38
C ILE A 788 15.72 -49.54 -48.83
N VAL A 789 16.95 -49.78 -49.27
CA VAL A 789 17.74 -50.94 -48.86
C VAL A 789 18.99 -50.44 -48.14
N ALA A 790 19.11 -50.77 -46.85
CA ALA A 790 20.29 -50.44 -46.03
C ALA A 790 21.09 -51.72 -45.72
N GLU A 791 22.41 -51.60 -45.53
CA GLU A 791 23.31 -52.75 -45.30
C GLU A 791 23.02 -53.57 -44.00
N SER A 792 22.20 -53.06 -43.08
CA SER A 792 21.89 -53.75 -41.81
C SER A 792 20.40 -54.05 -41.54
N LEU A 793 19.46 -53.54 -42.35
CA LEU A 793 18.02 -53.85 -42.25
C LEU A 793 17.28 -53.44 -43.53
N SER A 794 16.37 -54.29 -44.03
CA SER A 794 15.41 -53.92 -45.07
C SER A 794 14.23 -53.18 -44.43
N GLY A 795 14.09 -51.88 -44.69
CA GLY A 795 13.03 -51.04 -44.13
C GLY A 795 12.14 -50.45 -45.22
N ILE A 796 10.84 -50.35 -44.94
CA ILE A 796 9.88 -49.61 -45.77
C ILE A 796 9.74 -48.21 -45.16
N LEU A 797 9.99 -47.17 -45.97
CA LEU A 797 9.80 -45.78 -45.57
C LEU A 797 8.38 -45.36 -45.99
N PHE A 798 7.52 -45.10 -45.01
CA PHE A 798 6.21 -44.50 -45.24
C PHE A 798 6.32 -42.99 -44.98
N MET A 799 5.99 -42.16 -45.98
CA MET A 799 5.65 -40.76 -45.74
C MET A 799 4.13 -40.67 -45.66
N LEU A 800 3.63 -40.33 -44.47
CA LEU A 800 2.21 -40.22 -44.13
C LEU A 800 1.81 -38.78 -43.93
#